data_AF-A0A3D9RQ50-F1
#
_entry.id   AF-A0A3D9RQ50-F1
#
_cell.length_a   1.000
_cell.length_b   1.000
_cell.length_c   1.000
_cell.angle_alpha   90.00
_cell.angle_beta   90.00
_cell.angle_gamma   90.00
#
_symmetry.space_group_name_H-M   'P 1'
#
loop_
_entity.id
_entity.type
_entity.pdbx_description
1 polymer ?
#
loop_
_entity_poly.entity_id
_entity_poly.type
_entity_poly.pdbx_seq_one_letter_code
_entity_poly.pdbx_strand_id
1 'polypeptide(L)'
;MKPRGQKSLSVELKAVLEAVSDRMIPEDAWPSATKAGVLTYLGRHADEDPGTWANLLEPGLLALNAEATKRGVQSFTDLSAVEQDSLLHEVEKGRVRDWPVQPKLVFETLLSLVIEGYYGSPESGGNHGSKSWDMIGFRPGPVAGTELPVEEFDLPQRSFDQLRDQYDVVVIGAGAGGSVAAGVLAEAGLDVLVIERGSWLRYGEVGNDHLRNHRLSKYGHNTGPSLAGNPRTILLSGNEERITAPFEGDYHNNAMTVGGGTRVYGAQAWRFHPDDFRMATRYGIPDGSSLSDWPIRYQDLEPYYERAEWEIGVSGDGNAHSGRGIKKYTYPMPALPRTREANRLAQAAEKLGWIAGPVPLLINSVERDNRQACGQCGQCVGFACPTNSKNGGHNTMLVRAISSGNCELIRDTFVERIETEGGKRATGVHLVQEIDGKRERRYVKAGHVVVAAGAIESARLLLNSANDSEPNGIGNRYGQVGRHLQGHVYAGAYGIFDEAIQEGLGPGVSIATFRFEHSSETGIIGGGLLANEFTRLPLVHWYRALAPDAARWGFAGKETMRETYLRTSQIQGPIQEIPTSESRVRLSPTVKDRYGTPVAQLSGGVHPESLRASAMLAEQAEKWLWAAGARQVWRTKAGNGLSGGQHQSGTLRMGNDPSVSVTDPSGRVHGYDNLWVSDGSVHVTNGGVNPVLTIMALAFRTAENLVKQG
;
A
#
# COMPACT_ATOMS: atom_id res chain seq x y z
N MET A 1 6.76 36.23 -3.58
CA MET A 1 7.73 36.71 -2.58
C MET A 1 8.87 35.70 -2.55
N LYS A 2 10.10 36.06 -2.97
CA LYS A 2 11.26 35.14 -2.89
C LYS A 2 11.50 34.76 -1.42
N PRO A 3 11.79 33.48 -1.08
CA PRO A 3 12.05 33.12 0.31
C PRO A 3 13.28 33.87 0.83
N ARG A 4 13.15 34.51 1.98
CA ARG A 4 14.27 35.11 2.71
C ARG A 4 15.10 33.98 3.31
N GLY A 5 16.40 33.95 2.99
CA GLY A 5 17.41 33.22 3.77
C GLY A 5 18.06 32.01 3.11
N GLN A 6 18.44 32.09 1.83
CA GLN A 6 19.35 31.10 1.23
C GLN A 6 20.77 31.37 1.78
N LYS A 7 21.17 30.71 2.86
CA LYS A 7 22.61 30.58 3.17
C LYS A 7 23.15 29.51 2.22
N SER A 8 23.83 29.91 1.15
CA SER A 8 24.57 28.91 0.37
C SER A 8 25.60 28.27 1.29
N LEU A 9 25.76 26.94 1.20
CA LEU A 9 26.87 26.24 1.83
C LEU A 9 28.18 26.99 1.54
N SER A 10 29.07 27.08 2.53
CA SER A 10 30.40 27.62 2.27
C SER A 10 31.09 26.78 1.19
N VAL A 11 31.97 27.40 0.41
CA VAL A 11 32.71 26.71 -0.67
C VAL A 11 33.45 25.48 -0.12
N GLU A 12 34.02 25.62 1.07
CA GLU A 12 34.71 24.54 1.78
C GLU A 12 33.78 23.38 2.15
N LEU A 13 32.61 23.67 2.74
CA LEU A 13 31.67 22.62 3.16
C LEU A 13 31.06 21.90 1.95
N LYS A 14 30.85 22.63 0.84
CA LYS A 14 30.46 22.04 -0.43
C LYS A 14 31.52 21.02 -0.89
N ALA A 15 32.80 21.40 -0.92
CA ALA A 15 33.89 20.51 -1.34
C ALA A 15 33.98 19.23 -0.47
N VAL A 16 33.80 19.36 0.86
CA VAL A 16 33.73 18.21 1.77
C VAL A 16 32.54 17.31 1.41
N LEU A 17 31.36 17.88 1.16
CA LEU A 17 30.17 17.12 0.75
C LEU A 17 30.39 16.37 -0.58
N GLU A 18 31.04 16.99 -1.58
CA GLU A 18 31.35 16.32 -2.86
C GLU A 18 32.28 15.12 -2.61
N ALA A 19 33.36 15.33 -1.85
CA ALA A 19 34.33 14.28 -1.53
C ALA A 19 33.68 13.11 -0.78
N VAL A 20 32.88 13.38 0.26
CA VAL A 20 32.17 12.34 1.02
C VAL A 20 31.17 11.59 0.14
N SER A 21 30.40 12.30 -0.69
CA SER A 21 29.43 11.68 -1.60
C SER A 21 30.12 10.74 -2.59
N ASP A 22 31.27 11.15 -3.13
CA ASP A 22 32.06 10.35 -4.07
C ASP A 22 32.84 9.22 -3.38
N ARG A 23 33.07 9.26 -2.06
CA ARG A 23 33.50 8.07 -1.30
C ARG A 23 32.35 7.10 -1.05
N MET A 24 31.15 7.60 -0.80
CA MET A 24 29.95 6.78 -0.63
C MET A 24 29.54 6.07 -1.92
N ILE A 25 29.66 6.72 -3.08
CA ILE A 25 29.49 6.11 -4.41
C ILE A 25 30.64 6.56 -5.33
N PRO A 26 31.74 5.80 -5.39
CA PRO A 26 32.91 6.14 -6.20
C PRO A 26 32.66 6.01 -7.70
N GLU A 27 33.48 6.73 -8.48
CA GLU A 27 33.56 6.53 -9.92
C GLU A 27 34.32 5.24 -10.25
N ASP A 28 33.80 4.50 -11.21
CA ASP A 28 34.43 3.36 -11.86
C ASP A 28 34.09 3.41 -13.36
N ALA A 29 33.69 2.30 -13.98
CA ALA A 29 33.08 2.34 -15.31
C ALA A 29 31.76 3.16 -15.36
N TRP A 30 31.19 3.49 -14.21
CA TRP A 30 29.97 4.27 -14.03
C TRP A 30 30.27 5.53 -13.20
N PRO A 31 29.48 6.61 -13.37
CA PRO A 31 29.73 7.88 -12.69
C PRO A 31 29.75 7.73 -11.15
N SER A 32 30.51 8.60 -10.48
CA SER A 32 30.39 8.82 -9.03
C SER A 32 29.04 9.45 -8.65
N ALA A 33 28.76 9.56 -7.35
CA ALA A 33 27.61 10.30 -6.84
C ALA A 33 27.49 11.69 -7.48
N THR A 34 28.56 12.48 -7.43
CA THR A 34 28.56 13.86 -7.94
C THR A 34 28.37 13.90 -9.45
N LYS A 35 29.07 13.04 -10.21
CA LYS A 35 28.92 12.95 -11.67
C LYS A 35 27.52 12.49 -12.10
N ALA A 36 26.82 11.74 -11.26
CA ALA A 36 25.42 11.35 -11.47
C ALA A 36 24.41 12.42 -11.02
N GLY A 37 24.85 13.58 -10.53
CA GLY A 37 23.95 14.68 -10.13
C GLY A 37 23.46 14.62 -8.68
N VAL A 38 24.01 13.76 -7.83
CA VAL A 38 23.54 13.61 -6.43
C VAL A 38 23.55 14.93 -5.66
N LEU A 39 24.52 15.82 -5.88
CA LEU A 39 24.56 17.12 -5.20
C LEU A 39 23.36 18.01 -5.55
N THR A 40 22.82 17.90 -6.77
CA THR A 40 21.60 18.62 -7.17
C THR A 40 20.39 18.07 -6.42
N TYR A 41 20.28 16.75 -6.27
CA TYR A 41 19.28 16.12 -5.41
C TYR A 41 19.41 16.58 -3.95
N LEU A 42 20.62 16.55 -3.38
CA LEU A 42 20.86 16.96 -1.99
C LEU A 42 20.49 18.44 -1.77
N GLY A 43 20.80 19.31 -2.73
CA GLY A 43 20.41 20.72 -2.67
C GLY A 43 18.90 20.92 -2.63
N ARG A 44 18.16 20.21 -3.48
CA ARG A 44 16.68 20.24 -3.46
C ARG A 44 16.13 19.68 -2.15
N HIS A 45 16.69 18.59 -1.65
CA HIS A 45 16.25 17.99 -0.41
C HIS A 45 16.49 18.90 0.80
N ALA A 46 17.60 19.65 0.82
CA ALA A 46 17.88 20.64 1.86
C ALA A 46 16.84 21.78 1.88
N ASP A 47 16.24 22.12 0.73
CA ASP A 47 15.13 23.08 0.66
C ASP A 47 13.81 22.47 1.18
N GLU A 48 13.59 21.16 1.00
CA GLU A 48 12.40 20.43 1.50
C GLU A 48 12.48 20.14 3.00
N ASP A 49 13.66 19.82 3.53
CA ASP A 49 13.92 19.53 4.94
C ASP A 49 15.13 20.33 5.48
N PRO A 50 14.96 21.65 5.68
CA PRO A 50 16.02 22.51 6.18
C PRO A 50 16.43 22.15 7.62
N GLY A 51 15.54 21.50 8.38
CA GLY A 51 15.78 21.11 9.77
C GLY A 51 16.84 20.02 9.89
N THR A 52 16.70 18.94 9.11
CA THR A 52 17.73 17.88 9.06
C THR A 52 19.07 18.43 8.58
N TRP A 53 19.05 19.33 7.59
CA TRP A 53 20.29 19.91 7.09
C TRP A 53 21.02 20.75 8.15
N ALA A 54 20.33 21.73 8.73
CA ALA A 54 20.92 22.68 9.67
C ALA A 54 21.28 22.05 11.03
N ASN A 55 20.49 21.08 11.50
CA ASN A 55 20.64 20.54 12.85
C ASN A 55 21.46 19.24 12.92
N LEU A 56 21.68 18.56 11.78
CA LEU A 56 22.39 17.28 11.74
C LEU A 56 23.54 17.27 10.73
N LEU A 57 23.24 17.51 9.45
CA LEU A 57 24.20 17.28 8.38
C LEU A 57 25.31 18.35 8.33
N GLU A 58 24.97 19.63 8.38
CA GLU A 58 25.95 20.72 8.37
C GLU A 58 26.91 20.65 9.59
N PRO A 59 26.42 20.53 10.84
CA PRO A 59 27.30 20.34 12.00
C PRO A 59 28.17 19.07 11.89
N GLY A 60 27.62 17.99 11.34
CA GLY A 60 28.34 16.73 11.15
C GLY A 60 29.47 16.83 10.11
N LEU A 61 29.23 17.49 8.98
CA LEU A 61 30.23 17.70 7.93
C LEU A 61 31.37 18.63 8.41
N LEU A 62 31.05 19.66 9.20
CA LEU A 62 32.06 20.51 9.84
C LEU A 62 32.92 19.71 10.84
N ALA A 63 32.29 18.85 11.64
CA ALA A 63 33.00 17.98 12.58
C ALA A 63 33.89 16.95 11.87
N LEU A 64 33.43 16.39 10.74
CA LEU A 64 34.23 15.51 9.88
C LEU A 64 35.48 16.23 9.35
N ASN A 65 35.31 17.46 8.85
CA ASN A 65 36.43 18.26 8.35
C ASN A 65 37.44 18.58 9.47
N ALA A 66 36.96 18.93 10.66
CA ALA A 66 37.80 19.16 11.83
C ALA A 66 38.56 17.90 12.27
N GLU A 67 37.98 16.71 12.12
CA GLU A 67 38.66 15.44 12.41
C GLU A 67 39.81 15.17 11.44
N ALA A 68 39.67 15.57 10.17
CA ALA A 68 40.78 15.56 9.23
C ALA A 68 41.88 16.55 9.66
N THR A 69 41.52 17.74 10.16
CA THR A 69 42.49 18.71 10.68
C THR A 69 43.31 18.16 11.86
N LYS A 70 42.67 17.38 12.76
CA LYS A 70 43.39 16.69 13.85
C LYS A 70 44.41 15.66 13.35
N ARG A 71 44.24 15.15 12.13
CA ARG A 71 45.17 14.22 11.46
C ARG A 71 46.29 14.94 10.71
N GLY A 72 46.38 16.27 10.80
CA GLY A 72 47.50 17.06 10.28
C GLY A 72 47.34 17.59 8.85
N VAL A 73 46.14 17.50 8.26
CA VAL A 73 45.81 18.12 6.96
C VAL A 73 44.93 19.36 7.15
N GLN A 74 44.65 20.15 6.10
CA GLN A 74 43.80 21.35 6.25
C GLN A 74 42.31 21.00 6.17
N SER A 75 41.94 20.11 5.24
CA SER A 75 40.56 19.67 4.98
C SER A 75 40.46 18.16 4.84
N PHE A 76 39.26 17.61 5.02
CA PHE A 76 38.93 16.24 4.63
C PHE A 76 39.30 15.94 3.16
N THR A 77 39.21 16.95 2.29
CA THR A 77 39.55 16.83 0.87
C THR A 77 41.05 16.62 0.60
N ASP A 78 41.92 16.95 1.57
CA ASP A 78 43.37 16.78 1.46
C ASP A 78 43.84 15.37 1.88
N LEU A 79 42.98 14.59 2.55
CA LEU A 79 43.26 13.20 2.88
C LEU A 79 43.31 12.35 1.61
N SER A 80 44.18 11.33 1.59
CA SER A 80 44.14 10.32 0.53
C SER A 80 42.81 9.55 0.56
N ALA A 81 42.41 8.95 -0.56
CA ALA A 81 41.17 8.17 -0.64
C ALA A 81 41.06 7.07 0.43
N VAL A 82 42.19 6.43 0.78
CA VAL A 82 42.26 5.39 1.82
C VAL A 82 42.03 5.99 3.22
N GLU A 83 42.60 7.16 3.48
CA GLU A 83 42.41 7.88 4.76
C GLU A 83 40.98 8.40 4.89
N GLN A 84 40.40 8.91 3.80
CA GLN A 84 38.99 9.32 3.75
C GLN A 84 38.06 8.14 4.07
N ASP A 85 38.26 6.99 3.43
CA ASP A 85 37.47 5.77 3.69
C ASP A 85 37.63 5.30 5.14
N SER A 86 38.86 5.29 5.67
CA SER A 86 39.14 4.90 7.05
C SER A 86 38.40 5.80 8.04
N LEU A 87 38.45 7.11 7.83
CA LEU A 87 37.75 8.07 8.69
C LEU A 87 36.24 7.89 8.58
N LEU A 88 35.67 7.70 7.38
CA LEU A 88 34.24 7.44 7.21
C LEU A 88 33.80 6.13 7.90
N HIS A 89 34.62 5.08 7.89
CA HIS A 89 34.35 3.85 8.65
C HIS A 89 34.38 4.07 10.17
N GLU A 90 35.22 4.98 10.67
CA GLU A 90 35.22 5.35 12.08
C GLU A 90 33.94 6.10 12.46
N VAL A 91 33.44 6.99 11.60
CA VAL A 91 32.17 7.70 11.79
C VAL A 91 31.00 6.73 11.76
N GLU A 92 30.93 5.85 10.76
CA GLU A 92 29.92 4.80 10.63
C GLU A 92 29.84 3.91 11.89
N LYS A 93 31.01 3.54 12.43
CA LYS A 93 31.12 2.71 13.64
C LYS A 93 31.00 3.50 14.96
N GLY A 94 30.77 4.81 14.90
CA GLY A 94 30.66 5.68 16.08
C GLY A 94 31.94 5.74 16.92
N ARG A 95 33.12 5.62 16.29
CA ARG A 95 34.43 5.60 16.96
C ARG A 95 35.03 6.99 17.16
N VAL A 96 34.60 7.97 16.36
CA VAL A 96 34.91 9.38 16.59
C VAL A 96 34.06 9.94 17.74
N ARG A 97 34.61 10.88 18.52
CA ARG A 97 33.99 11.43 19.73
C ARG A 97 33.88 12.95 19.66
N ASP A 98 33.13 13.52 20.60
CA ASP A 98 33.02 14.97 20.83
C ASP A 98 32.44 15.76 19.64
N TRP A 99 31.63 15.10 18.81
CA TRP A 99 30.86 15.78 17.77
C TRP A 99 29.63 16.48 18.39
N PRO A 100 29.20 17.63 17.83
CA PRO A 100 27.99 18.31 18.29
C PRO A 100 26.70 17.51 18.00
N VAL A 101 26.82 16.45 17.19
CA VAL A 101 25.73 15.57 16.73
C VAL A 101 26.23 14.12 16.73
N GLN A 102 25.32 13.14 16.75
CA GLN A 102 25.72 11.73 16.76
C GLN A 102 26.41 11.33 15.43
N PRO A 103 27.69 10.92 15.42
CA PRO A 103 28.44 10.69 14.18
C PRO A 103 27.81 9.62 13.29
N LYS A 104 27.37 8.52 13.90
CA LYS A 104 26.70 7.42 13.19
C LYS A 104 25.42 7.89 12.49
N LEU A 105 24.60 8.71 13.15
CA LEU A 105 23.37 9.23 12.58
C LEU A 105 23.62 10.20 11.41
N VAL A 106 24.70 10.98 11.47
CA VAL A 106 25.15 11.83 10.34
C VAL A 106 25.48 10.95 9.15
N PHE A 107 26.31 9.92 9.35
CA PHE A 107 26.72 9.02 8.28
C PHE A 107 25.54 8.28 7.66
N GLU A 108 24.65 7.69 8.48
CA GLU A 108 23.47 6.95 8.01
C GLU A 108 22.50 7.85 7.24
N THR A 109 22.25 9.07 7.74
CA THR A 109 21.39 10.06 7.06
C THR A 109 22.00 10.49 5.73
N LEU A 110 23.28 10.85 5.69
CA LEU A 110 23.94 11.28 4.46
C LEU A 110 24.03 10.15 3.43
N LEU A 111 24.38 8.93 3.85
CA LEU A 111 24.41 7.76 2.98
C LEU A 111 23.04 7.50 2.37
N SER A 112 21.98 7.52 3.19
CA SER A 112 20.60 7.38 2.74
C SER A 112 20.25 8.38 1.64
N LEU A 113 20.57 9.67 1.83
CA LEU A 113 20.30 10.71 0.83
C LEU A 113 21.15 10.55 -0.45
N VAL A 114 22.42 10.16 -0.32
CA VAL A 114 23.31 9.90 -1.47
C VAL A 114 22.79 8.73 -2.31
N ILE A 115 22.35 7.65 -1.67
CA ILE A 115 21.74 6.48 -2.32
C ILE A 115 20.44 6.86 -3.04
N GLU A 116 19.62 7.71 -2.42
CA GLU A 116 18.38 8.20 -3.03
C GLU A 116 18.65 9.04 -4.27
N GLY A 117 19.59 9.98 -4.18
CA GLY A 117 20.00 10.76 -5.34
C GLY A 117 20.60 9.90 -6.45
N TYR A 118 21.28 8.80 -6.12
CA TYR A 118 21.96 7.98 -7.12
C TYR A 118 21.07 6.93 -7.77
N TYR A 119 20.27 6.20 -7.00
CA TYR A 119 19.42 5.10 -7.48
C TYR A 119 17.94 5.47 -7.63
N GLY A 120 17.54 6.65 -7.16
CA GLY A 120 16.19 7.19 -7.32
C GLY A 120 15.86 7.65 -8.72
N SER A 121 14.70 8.29 -8.85
CA SER A 121 14.20 8.80 -10.12
C SER A 121 15.02 10.02 -10.59
N PRO A 122 15.43 10.09 -11.87
CA PRO A 122 16.16 11.23 -12.40
C PRO A 122 15.43 12.58 -12.22
N GLU A 123 14.09 12.56 -12.24
CA GLU A 123 13.23 13.73 -12.05
C GLU A 123 13.44 14.40 -10.70
N SER A 124 13.84 13.62 -9.68
CA SER A 124 14.19 14.13 -8.34
C SER A 124 15.48 14.97 -8.34
N GLY A 125 16.26 14.96 -9.43
CA GLY A 125 17.44 15.80 -9.63
C GLY A 125 18.77 15.11 -9.42
N GLY A 126 18.77 13.80 -9.16
CA GLY A 126 19.95 12.95 -9.20
C GLY A 126 19.91 12.00 -10.39
N ASN A 127 20.68 10.90 -10.35
CA ASN A 127 20.73 9.84 -11.36
C ASN A 127 20.64 10.34 -12.83
N HIS A 128 21.44 11.35 -13.17
CA HIS A 128 21.38 12.00 -14.48
C HIS A 128 21.51 11.00 -15.63
N GLY A 129 20.55 11.05 -16.57
CA GLY A 129 20.48 10.14 -17.71
C GLY A 129 20.27 8.67 -17.31
N SER A 130 19.71 8.42 -16.12
CA SER A 130 19.39 7.09 -15.59
C SER A 130 20.60 6.14 -15.51
N LYS A 131 21.82 6.67 -15.37
CA LYS A 131 23.05 5.88 -15.46
C LYS A 131 23.15 4.79 -14.41
N SER A 132 22.65 5.00 -13.20
CA SER A 132 22.63 3.93 -12.19
C SER A 132 21.63 2.84 -12.53
N TRP A 133 20.56 3.16 -13.27
CA TRP A 133 19.57 2.19 -13.72
C TRP A 133 20.11 1.35 -14.86
N ASP A 134 20.81 1.97 -15.82
CA ASP A 134 21.58 1.28 -16.86
C ASP A 134 22.58 0.29 -16.22
N MET A 135 23.29 0.74 -15.17
CA MET A 135 24.30 -0.07 -14.46
C MET A 135 23.72 -1.35 -13.86
N ILE A 136 22.58 -1.25 -13.17
CA ILE A 136 21.97 -2.39 -12.47
C ILE A 136 20.98 -3.15 -13.36
N GLY A 137 20.67 -2.64 -14.55
CA GLY A 137 19.70 -3.22 -15.49
C GLY A 137 18.24 -2.94 -15.13
N PHE A 138 17.94 -1.89 -14.37
CA PHE A 138 16.57 -1.45 -14.13
C PHE A 138 16.02 -0.69 -15.34
N ARG A 139 14.87 -1.12 -15.85
CA ARG A 139 14.24 -0.55 -17.06
C ARG A 139 12.76 -0.30 -16.77
N PRO A 140 12.39 0.83 -16.15
CA PRO A 140 11.00 1.15 -15.92
C PRO A 140 10.31 1.54 -17.24
N GLY A 141 9.01 1.29 -17.30
CA GLY A 141 8.18 1.70 -18.42
C GLY A 141 7.87 0.55 -19.39
N PRO A 142 6.84 0.72 -20.24
CA PRO A 142 6.36 -0.36 -21.10
C PRO A 142 7.40 -0.87 -22.10
N VAL A 143 7.21 -2.10 -22.56
CA VAL A 143 8.03 -2.70 -23.61
C VAL A 143 7.94 -1.90 -24.93
N ALA A 144 9.00 -1.95 -25.72
CA ALA A 144 9.04 -1.27 -27.01
C ALA A 144 7.87 -1.68 -27.92
N GLY A 145 7.27 -0.71 -28.61
CA GLY A 145 6.08 -0.92 -29.44
C GLY A 145 4.75 -0.76 -28.70
N THR A 146 4.76 -0.51 -27.39
CA THR A 146 3.55 -0.12 -26.64
C THR A 146 3.17 1.33 -26.97
N GLU A 147 1.92 1.56 -27.37
CA GLU A 147 1.40 2.89 -27.64
C GLU A 147 1.21 3.69 -26.34
N LEU A 148 1.83 4.88 -26.26
CA LEU A 148 1.78 5.76 -25.09
C LEU A 148 1.78 7.25 -25.50
N PRO A 149 1.24 8.15 -24.65
CA PRO A 149 0.44 7.84 -23.47
C PRO A 149 -0.96 7.36 -23.87
N VAL A 150 -1.55 6.44 -23.10
CA VAL A 150 -2.95 6.06 -23.30
C VAL A 150 -3.84 7.16 -22.76
N GLU A 151 -4.83 7.56 -23.55
CA GLU A 151 -5.86 8.48 -23.09
C GLU A 151 -6.71 7.80 -22.00
N GLU A 152 -6.62 8.31 -20.77
CA GLU A 152 -7.49 7.86 -19.69
C GLU A 152 -8.89 8.45 -19.89
N PHE A 153 -9.93 7.64 -19.66
CA PHE A 153 -11.32 8.11 -19.72
C PHE A 153 -11.49 9.34 -18.81
N ASP A 154 -12.06 10.40 -19.38
CA ASP A 154 -12.33 11.60 -18.59
C ASP A 154 -13.53 11.36 -17.70
N LEU A 155 -13.34 11.44 -16.38
CA LEU A 155 -14.41 11.30 -15.39
C LEU A 155 -14.93 12.71 -15.09
N PRO A 156 -16.09 13.14 -15.63
CA PRO A 156 -16.63 14.46 -15.35
C PRO A 156 -16.88 14.62 -13.85
N GLN A 157 -16.45 15.75 -13.30
CA GLN A 157 -16.52 16.04 -11.88
C GLN A 157 -17.45 17.23 -11.63
N ARG A 158 -18.21 17.17 -10.55
CA ARG A 158 -18.99 18.31 -10.05
C ARG A 158 -18.15 19.18 -9.14
N SER A 159 -18.35 20.49 -9.22
CA SER A 159 -17.92 21.41 -8.18
C SER A 159 -18.91 21.43 -7.02
N PHE A 160 -18.47 21.93 -5.86
CA PHE A 160 -19.25 21.94 -4.63
C PHE A 160 -20.60 22.67 -4.75
N ASP A 161 -20.64 23.76 -5.52
CA ASP A 161 -21.82 24.57 -5.81
C ASP A 161 -22.79 23.90 -6.79
N GLN A 162 -22.28 23.01 -7.66
CA GLN A 162 -23.08 22.28 -8.65
C GLN A 162 -23.82 21.07 -8.11
N LEU A 163 -23.53 20.63 -6.88
CA LEU A 163 -24.24 19.50 -6.29
C LEU A 163 -25.75 19.80 -6.19
N ARG A 164 -26.57 18.78 -6.39
CA ARG A 164 -27.98 18.78 -6.00
C ARG A 164 -28.11 18.73 -4.48
N ASP A 165 -29.27 19.15 -3.97
CA ASP A 165 -29.59 19.07 -2.55
C ASP A 165 -30.00 17.65 -2.09
N GLN A 166 -30.33 16.77 -3.04
CA GLN A 166 -30.82 15.42 -2.78
C GLN A 166 -30.38 14.44 -3.86
N TYR A 167 -30.06 13.22 -3.43
CA TYR A 167 -29.82 12.04 -4.26
C TYR A 167 -30.56 10.83 -3.70
N ASP A 168 -30.83 9.83 -4.55
CA ASP A 168 -31.37 8.56 -4.11
C ASP A 168 -30.33 7.82 -3.27
N VAL A 169 -29.07 7.81 -3.71
CA VAL A 169 -27.96 7.19 -2.98
C VAL A 169 -26.74 8.09 -2.93
N VAL A 170 -26.14 8.21 -1.74
CA VAL A 170 -24.80 8.77 -1.56
C VAL A 170 -23.81 7.64 -1.27
N VAL A 171 -22.76 7.53 -2.09
CA VAL A 171 -21.65 6.59 -1.91
C VAL A 171 -20.41 7.36 -1.43
N ILE A 172 -19.90 7.01 -0.25
CA ILE A 172 -18.78 7.67 0.39
C ILE A 172 -17.50 6.86 0.14
N GLY A 173 -16.67 7.34 -0.79
CA GLY A 173 -15.41 6.72 -1.22
C GLY A 173 -15.51 6.13 -2.62
N ALA A 174 -14.53 6.46 -3.47
CA ALA A 174 -14.45 6.01 -4.87
C ALA A 174 -13.52 4.79 -5.05
N GLY A 175 -13.34 3.99 -3.99
CA GLY A 175 -12.44 2.83 -3.95
C GLY A 175 -13.03 1.55 -4.58
N ALA A 176 -12.43 0.41 -4.25
CA ALA A 176 -12.80 -0.90 -4.82
C ALA A 176 -14.30 -1.23 -4.65
N GLY A 177 -14.85 -1.10 -3.45
CA GLY A 177 -16.26 -1.41 -3.21
C GLY A 177 -17.21 -0.25 -3.50
N GLY A 178 -16.78 1.00 -3.31
CA GLY A 178 -17.59 2.18 -3.61
C GLY A 178 -17.86 2.35 -5.11
N SER A 179 -16.83 2.12 -5.95
CA SER A 179 -17.00 2.15 -7.42
C SER A 179 -17.96 1.08 -7.93
N VAL A 180 -17.87 -0.15 -7.41
CA VAL A 180 -18.79 -1.25 -7.74
C VAL A 180 -20.22 -0.89 -7.32
N ALA A 181 -20.41 -0.41 -6.09
CA ALA A 181 -21.72 0.00 -5.60
C ALA A 181 -22.32 1.11 -6.49
N ALA A 182 -21.55 2.16 -6.78
CA ALA A 182 -22.00 3.25 -7.66
C ALA A 182 -22.40 2.75 -9.05
N GLY A 183 -21.59 1.87 -9.66
CA GLY A 183 -21.90 1.30 -10.97
C GLY A 183 -23.20 0.51 -10.98
N VAL A 184 -23.39 -0.41 -10.04
CA VAL A 184 -24.61 -1.23 -9.94
C VAL A 184 -25.85 -0.36 -9.69
N LEU A 185 -25.76 0.62 -8.79
CA LEU A 185 -26.88 1.47 -8.40
C LEU A 185 -27.27 2.44 -9.52
N ALA A 186 -26.31 3.08 -10.18
CA ALA A 186 -26.55 4.01 -11.26
C ALA A 186 -27.08 3.31 -12.53
N GLU A 187 -26.62 2.08 -12.81
CA GLU A 187 -27.17 1.25 -13.90
C GLU A 187 -28.58 0.73 -13.59
N ALA A 188 -28.94 0.62 -12.31
CA ALA A 188 -30.31 0.33 -11.90
C ALA A 188 -31.27 1.54 -12.01
N GLY A 189 -30.76 2.72 -12.40
CA GLY A 189 -31.55 3.93 -12.62
C GLY A 189 -31.66 4.87 -11.42
N LEU A 190 -30.90 4.64 -10.35
CA LEU A 190 -30.90 5.50 -9.16
C LEU A 190 -30.00 6.72 -9.37
N ASP A 191 -30.40 7.88 -8.85
CA ASP A 191 -29.56 9.07 -8.79
C ASP A 191 -28.45 8.90 -7.73
N VAL A 192 -27.21 8.69 -8.17
CA VAL A 192 -26.06 8.42 -7.31
C VAL A 192 -25.12 9.62 -7.22
N LEU A 193 -24.71 10.00 -6.01
CA LEU A 193 -23.55 10.86 -5.77
C LEU A 193 -22.40 10.04 -5.17
N VAL A 194 -21.25 10.04 -5.84
CA VAL A 194 -19.99 9.51 -5.31
C VAL A 194 -19.14 10.66 -4.76
N ILE A 195 -18.72 10.53 -3.50
CA ILE A 195 -17.87 11.52 -2.82
C ILE A 195 -16.51 10.89 -2.54
N GLU A 196 -15.44 11.50 -3.05
CA GLU A 196 -14.06 11.10 -2.80
C GLU A 196 -13.29 12.22 -2.10
N ARG A 197 -12.55 11.87 -1.05
CA ARG A 197 -11.74 12.85 -0.30
C ARG A 197 -10.45 13.21 -1.01
N GLY A 198 -9.95 12.33 -1.87
CA GLY A 198 -8.73 12.53 -2.64
C GLY A 198 -8.97 13.14 -4.01
N SER A 199 -7.88 13.54 -4.67
CA SER A 199 -7.91 14.09 -6.02
C SER A 199 -8.06 13.00 -7.09
N TRP A 200 -8.38 13.39 -8.33
CA TRP A 200 -8.26 12.51 -9.50
C TRP A 200 -6.82 12.61 -10.04
N LEU A 201 -6.00 11.58 -9.77
CA LEU A 201 -4.56 11.60 -10.10
C LEU A 201 -4.27 10.71 -11.31
N ARG A 202 -3.77 11.33 -12.39
CA ARG A 202 -3.42 10.68 -13.67
C ARG A 202 -2.02 10.07 -13.65
N TYR A 203 -1.69 9.23 -14.65
CA TYR A 203 -0.37 8.60 -14.73
C TYR A 203 0.79 9.61 -14.66
N GLY A 204 0.70 10.76 -15.34
CA GLY A 204 1.72 11.79 -15.32
C GLY A 204 2.00 12.38 -13.93
N GLU A 205 1.06 12.27 -12.98
CA GLU A 205 1.17 12.84 -11.64
C GLU A 205 1.70 11.82 -10.62
N VAL A 206 1.33 10.54 -10.74
CA VAL A 206 1.67 9.49 -9.75
C VAL A 206 2.40 8.28 -10.34
N GLY A 207 2.98 8.43 -11.54
CA GLY A 207 3.66 7.36 -12.28
C GLY A 207 5.14 7.15 -11.94
N ASN A 208 5.83 8.17 -11.40
CA ASN A 208 7.30 8.22 -11.40
C ASN A 208 7.96 8.52 -10.04
N ASP A 209 7.24 9.00 -9.01
CA ASP A 209 7.87 9.31 -7.70
C ASP A 209 8.14 8.03 -6.89
N HIS A 210 9.39 7.57 -6.91
CA HIS A 210 9.83 6.36 -6.19
C HIS A 210 9.89 6.53 -4.66
N LEU A 211 10.04 7.75 -4.15
CA LEU A 211 10.24 8.06 -2.72
C LEU A 211 8.93 8.38 -1.98
N ARG A 212 7.88 8.65 -2.75
CA ARG A 212 6.50 8.80 -2.26
C ARG A 212 5.63 7.64 -2.76
N ASN A 213 6.21 6.45 -2.86
CA ASN A 213 5.54 5.22 -3.29
C ASN A 213 4.94 4.49 -2.07
N HIS A 214 3.83 3.77 -2.24
CA HIS A 214 3.21 3.01 -1.12
C HIS A 214 4.07 1.87 -0.54
N ARG A 215 5.12 1.44 -1.25
CA ARG A 215 6.13 0.51 -0.74
C ARG A 215 7.34 1.21 -0.16
N LEU A 216 7.57 2.48 -0.50
CA LEU A 216 8.68 3.30 -0.01
C LEU A 216 8.16 4.73 0.19
N SER A 217 7.56 4.96 1.36
CA SER A 217 6.87 6.20 1.73
C SER A 217 7.74 7.07 2.63
N LYS A 218 8.96 7.42 2.20
CA LYS A 218 9.89 8.14 3.08
C LYS A 218 9.48 9.58 3.31
N TYR A 219 8.89 10.21 2.30
CA TYR A 219 8.55 11.64 2.28
C TYR A 219 7.07 11.91 2.00
N GLY A 220 6.20 10.95 2.30
CA GLY A 220 4.78 11.01 1.96
C GLY A 220 4.33 9.89 1.04
N HIS A 221 3.11 10.06 0.54
CA HIS A 221 2.51 9.22 -0.48
C HIS A 221 2.08 10.09 -1.66
N ASN A 222 2.31 9.59 -2.87
CA ASN A 222 1.91 10.21 -4.13
C ASN A 222 0.38 10.25 -4.32
N THR A 223 -0.38 9.49 -3.53
CA THR A 223 -1.86 9.49 -3.56
C THR A 223 -2.47 9.94 -2.23
N GLY A 224 -1.81 10.87 -1.54
CA GLY A 224 -2.30 11.45 -0.31
C GLY A 224 -2.38 10.50 0.91
N PRO A 225 -2.83 11.03 2.05
CA PRO A 225 -3.24 12.42 2.26
C PRO A 225 -2.03 13.37 2.30
N SER A 226 -2.30 14.68 2.26
CA SER A 226 -1.25 15.66 2.56
C SER A 226 -0.71 15.47 3.98
N LEU A 227 0.60 15.69 4.16
CA LEU A 227 1.26 15.55 5.46
C LEU A 227 0.63 16.47 6.52
N ALA A 228 0.45 17.74 6.15
CA ALA A 228 -0.18 18.72 7.02
C ALA A 228 -1.68 18.43 7.14
N GLY A 229 -2.18 18.48 8.38
CA GLY A 229 -3.62 18.48 8.66
C GLY A 229 -4.31 17.11 8.63
N ASN A 230 -3.59 16.01 8.38
CA ASN A 230 -4.16 14.66 8.38
C ASN A 230 -3.45 13.70 9.35
N PRO A 231 -3.16 14.08 10.61
CA PRO A 231 -2.53 13.15 11.54
C PRO A 231 -3.48 12.00 11.88
N ARG A 232 -2.90 10.88 12.33
CA ARG A 232 -3.59 9.87 13.13
C ARG A 232 -2.90 9.79 14.48
N THR A 233 -3.44 9.00 15.40
CA THR A 233 -2.73 8.64 16.62
C THR A 233 -2.65 7.14 16.79
N ILE A 234 -1.63 6.67 17.50
CA ILE A 234 -1.51 5.29 17.96
C ILE A 234 -1.46 5.29 19.49
N LEU A 235 -2.26 4.42 20.10
CA LEU A 235 -2.25 4.20 21.55
C LEU A 235 -1.24 3.11 21.89
N LEU A 236 -0.15 3.50 22.55
CA LEU A 236 0.94 2.63 22.95
C LEU A 236 0.64 1.90 24.27
N SER A 237 1.47 0.90 24.59
CA SER A 237 1.45 0.25 25.90
C SER A 237 1.66 1.28 27.01
N GLY A 238 0.75 1.33 27.99
CA GLY A 238 0.77 2.35 29.06
C GLY A 238 -0.17 3.54 28.85
N ASN A 239 -1.06 3.47 27.85
CA ASN A 239 -2.05 4.50 27.50
C ASN A 239 -1.44 5.83 27.02
N GLU A 240 -0.23 5.78 26.46
CA GLU A 240 0.38 6.95 25.81
C GLU A 240 -0.18 7.08 24.38
N GLU A 241 -0.72 8.26 24.06
CA GLU A 241 -1.19 8.59 22.72
C GLU A 241 -0.07 9.29 21.93
N ARG A 242 0.42 8.64 20.87
CA ARG A 242 1.45 9.19 19.99
C ARG A 242 0.83 9.64 18.67
N ILE A 243 1.12 10.88 18.25
CA ILE A 243 0.76 11.36 16.91
C ILE A 243 1.60 10.62 15.87
N THR A 244 0.94 10.15 14.82
CA THR A 244 1.59 9.54 13.66
C THR A 244 1.25 10.28 12.37
N ALA A 245 2.29 10.54 11.57
CA ALA A 245 2.20 11.24 10.30
C ALA A 245 1.82 10.27 9.15
N PRO A 246 1.18 10.74 8.06
CA PRO A 246 0.66 9.90 6.98
C PRO A 246 1.59 8.85 6.37
N PHE A 247 2.91 9.09 6.42
CA PHE A 247 3.92 8.27 5.76
C PHE A 247 4.57 7.24 6.70
N GLU A 248 4.34 7.35 8.00
CA GLU A 248 4.83 6.40 9.00
C GLU A 248 4.04 5.09 8.93
N GLY A 249 4.71 3.96 9.24
CA GLY A 249 4.08 2.64 9.18
C GLY A 249 2.84 2.50 10.08
N ASP A 250 2.88 3.13 11.26
CA ASP A 250 1.77 3.14 12.25
C ASP A 250 0.54 3.92 11.75
N TYR A 251 0.70 4.74 10.70
CA TYR A 251 -0.45 5.39 10.09
C TYR A 251 -1.35 4.41 9.36
N HIS A 252 -0.81 3.29 8.84
CA HIS A 252 -1.54 2.31 8.02
C HIS A 252 -2.29 2.97 6.86
N ASN A 253 -1.54 3.71 6.04
CA ASN A 253 -2.11 4.46 4.93
C ASN A 253 -2.67 3.55 3.82
N ASN A 254 -3.78 3.98 3.24
CA ASN A 254 -4.31 3.46 1.99
C ASN A 254 -4.56 4.65 1.05
N ALA A 255 -4.46 4.44 -0.26
CA ALA A 255 -4.50 5.52 -1.23
C ALA A 255 -5.79 6.35 -1.13
N MET A 256 -5.63 7.68 -1.15
CA MET A 256 -6.69 8.68 -1.05
C MET A 256 -6.74 9.44 -2.38
N THR A 257 -7.38 8.82 -3.37
CA THR A 257 -7.53 9.32 -4.75
C THR A 257 -8.75 8.64 -5.37
N VAL A 258 -9.30 9.18 -6.45
CA VAL A 258 -10.36 8.50 -7.21
C VAL A 258 -9.85 7.12 -7.69
N GLY A 259 -10.60 6.06 -7.36
CA GLY A 259 -10.18 4.66 -7.50
C GLY A 259 -9.58 4.04 -6.23
N GLY A 260 -9.25 4.86 -5.22
CA GLY A 260 -8.63 4.44 -3.95
C GLY A 260 -7.37 3.58 -4.16
N GLY A 261 -7.20 2.57 -3.30
CA GLY A 261 -6.08 1.63 -3.39
C GLY A 261 -5.92 0.96 -4.77
N THR A 262 -7.01 0.74 -5.50
CA THR A 262 -6.97 0.08 -6.82
C THR A 262 -6.24 0.90 -7.89
N ARG A 263 -6.07 2.21 -7.69
CA ARG A 263 -5.27 3.05 -8.58
C ARG A 263 -3.80 2.64 -8.59
N VAL A 264 -3.28 2.20 -7.43
CA VAL A 264 -1.85 1.98 -7.19
C VAL A 264 -1.51 0.60 -6.63
N TYR A 265 -2.48 -0.30 -6.48
CA TYR A 265 -2.22 -1.67 -6.00
C TYR A 265 -1.49 -2.56 -7.02
N GLY A 266 -1.19 -3.79 -6.61
CA GLY A 266 -0.61 -4.84 -7.45
C GLY A 266 -1.61 -5.73 -8.19
N ALA A 267 -2.92 -5.52 -8.01
CA ALA A 267 -3.97 -6.19 -8.80
C ALA A 267 -4.09 -7.73 -8.67
N GLN A 268 -3.51 -8.39 -7.65
CA GLN A 268 -3.78 -9.82 -7.41
C GLN A 268 -5.25 -10.07 -7.06
N ALA A 269 -5.88 -11.01 -7.76
CA ALA A 269 -7.34 -11.21 -7.80
C ALA A 269 -7.73 -12.58 -7.24
N TRP A 270 -7.50 -12.79 -5.95
CA TRP A 270 -7.73 -14.08 -5.30
C TRP A 270 -9.14 -14.20 -4.75
N ARG A 271 -9.79 -15.35 -4.97
CA ARG A 271 -10.95 -15.77 -4.18
C ARG A 271 -10.49 -16.26 -2.82
N PHE A 272 -11.30 -16.04 -1.78
CA PHE A 272 -11.07 -16.70 -0.49
C PHE A 272 -11.30 -18.21 -0.63
N HIS A 273 -10.61 -18.98 0.20
CA HIS A 273 -10.84 -20.42 0.29
C HIS A 273 -12.20 -20.68 0.97
N PRO A 274 -12.95 -21.75 0.62
CA PRO A 274 -14.22 -22.04 1.29
C PRO A 274 -14.12 -22.18 2.82
N ASP A 275 -12.98 -22.63 3.33
CA ASP A 275 -12.72 -22.73 4.77
C ASP A 275 -12.49 -21.38 5.47
N ASP A 276 -12.12 -20.32 4.74
CA ASP A 276 -12.00 -18.96 5.30
C ASP A 276 -13.34 -18.45 5.86
N PHE A 277 -14.47 -18.97 5.35
CA PHE A 277 -15.82 -18.63 5.80
C PHE A 277 -16.25 -19.35 7.08
N ARG A 278 -15.50 -20.37 7.52
CA ARG A 278 -15.84 -21.24 8.67
C ARG A 278 -14.65 -21.51 9.58
N MET A 279 -13.84 -20.47 9.80
CA MET A 279 -12.59 -20.53 10.55
C MET A 279 -12.77 -20.97 12.01
N ALA A 280 -13.76 -20.42 12.72
CA ALA A 280 -14.03 -20.79 14.11
C ALA A 280 -14.60 -22.21 14.21
N THR A 281 -15.49 -22.60 13.30
CA THR A 281 -15.96 -24.00 13.22
C THR A 281 -14.83 -24.97 12.93
N ARG A 282 -13.90 -24.62 12.02
CA ARG A 282 -12.81 -25.51 11.59
C ARG A 282 -11.69 -25.64 12.62
N TYR A 283 -11.31 -24.54 13.27
CA TYR A 283 -10.10 -24.47 14.11
C TYR A 283 -10.39 -24.25 15.59
N GLY A 284 -11.65 -24.04 15.97
CA GLY A 284 -12.00 -23.45 17.25
C GLY A 284 -11.66 -21.97 17.31
N ILE A 285 -11.79 -21.37 18.49
CA ILE A 285 -11.46 -19.97 18.75
C ILE A 285 -10.20 -19.93 19.62
N PRO A 286 -9.04 -19.57 19.06
CA PRO A 286 -7.81 -19.44 19.84
C PRO A 286 -7.96 -18.46 21.01
N ASP A 287 -7.36 -18.76 22.15
CA ASP A 287 -7.39 -17.90 23.33
C ASP A 287 -6.89 -16.49 23.01
N GLY A 288 -7.63 -15.46 23.45
CA GLY A 288 -7.29 -14.06 23.18
C GLY A 288 -7.59 -13.59 21.76
N SER A 289 -8.18 -14.44 20.91
CA SER A 289 -8.70 -14.06 19.60
C SER A 289 -10.19 -13.69 19.65
N SER A 290 -10.63 -13.08 18.57
CA SER A 290 -12.03 -12.81 18.24
C SER A 290 -12.41 -13.47 16.91
N LEU A 291 -11.79 -14.63 16.65
CA LEU A 291 -12.02 -15.44 15.45
C LEU A 291 -13.48 -15.89 15.42
N SER A 292 -14.11 -15.73 14.26
CA SER A 292 -15.53 -16.06 14.06
C SER A 292 -15.72 -16.61 12.66
N ASP A 293 -16.80 -17.36 12.48
CA ASP A 293 -17.29 -17.73 11.16
C ASP A 293 -17.99 -16.55 10.51
N TRP A 294 -18.00 -16.56 9.17
CA TRP A 294 -18.80 -15.63 8.41
C TRP A 294 -20.29 -15.99 8.54
N PRO A 295 -21.20 -15.00 8.52
CA PRO A 295 -22.64 -15.28 8.52
C PRO A 295 -23.16 -15.72 7.13
N ILE A 296 -22.27 -15.83 6.14
CA ILE A 296 -22.53 -16.31 4.78
C ILE A 296 -21.54 -17.42 4.45
N ARG A 297 -21.89 -18.27 3.50
CA ARG A 297 -21.02 -19.33 3.00
C ARG A 297 -20.33 -18.89 1.72
N TYR A 298 -19.26 -19.58 1.34
CA TYR A 298 -18.59 -19.38 0.05
C TYR A 298 -19.57 -19.43 -1.13
N GLN A 299 -20.52 -20.37 -1.12
CA GLN A 299 -21.51 -20.54 -2.20
C GLN A 299 -22.43 -19.34 -2.36
N ASP A 300 -22.65 -18.58 -1.30
CA ASP A 300 -23.47 -17.37 -1.35
C ASP A 300 -22.70 -16.20 -2.00
N LEU A 301 -21.36 -16.28 -2.05
CA LEU A 301 -20.47 -15.29 -2.69
C LEU A 301 -19.89 -15.75 -4.04
N GLU A 302 -19.92 -17.05 -4.36
CA GLU A 302 -19.39 -17.61 -5.62
C GLU A 302 -19.89 -16.89 -6.88
N PRO A 303 -21.21 -16.60 -7.05
CA PRO A 303 -21.69 -15.90 -8.24
C PRO A 303 -21.16 -14.45 -8.33
N TYR A 304 -20.86 -13.84 -7.19
CA TYR A 304 -20.35 -12.48 -7.12
C TYR A 304 -18.85 -12.40 -7.33
N TYR A 305 -18.09 -13.42 -6.92
CA TYR A 305 -16.72 -13.60 -7.40
C TYR A 305 -16.70 -13.73 -8.91
N GLU A 306 -17.64 -14.49 -9.47
CA GLU A 306 -17.73 -14.65 -10.92
C GLU A 306 -18.00 -13.35 -11.65
N ARG A 307 -19.02 -12.63 -11.18
CA ARG A 307 -19.35 -11.31 -11.68
C ARG A 307 -18.16 -10.35 -11.58
N ALA A 308 -17.47 -10.30 -10.44
CA ALA A 308 -16.30 -9.44 -10.26
C ALA A 308 -15.14 -9.80 -11.19
N GLU A 309 -14.89 -11.09 -11.41
CA GLU A 309 -13.85 -11.55 -12.33
C GLU A 309 -14.14 -11.12 -13.76
N TRP A 310 -15.39 -11.21 -14.23
CA TRP A 310 -15.79 -10.82 -15.59
C TRP A 310 -15.96 -9.32 -15.81
N GLU A 311 -16.70 -8.65 -14.93
CA GLU A 311 -17.09 -7.25 -15.11
C GLU A 311 -15.93 -6.28 -14.84
N ILE A 312 -15.02 -6.62 -13.94
CA ILE A 312 -13.82 -5.80 -13.69
C ILE A 312 -12.66 -6.22 -14.61
N GLY A 313 -12.65 -7.49 -15.04
CA GLY A 313 -11.66 -8.07 -15.93
C GLY A 313 -10.49 -8.70 -15.16
N VAL A 314 -10.47 -10.02 -15.05
CA VAL A 314 -9.36 -10.78 -14.46
C VAL A 314 -8.66 -11.63 -15.54
N SER A 315 -7.35 -11.47 -15.69
CA SER A 315 -6.51 -12.43 -16.40
C SER A 315 -6.13 -13.57 -15.48
N GLY A 316 -6.15 -14.82 -15.96
CA GLY A 316 -5.72 -15.94 -15.14
C GLY A 316 -5.90 -17.30 -15.81
N ASP A 317 -5.54 -18.35 -15.07
CA ASP A 317 -5.83 -19.74 -15.43
C ASP A 317 -6.75 -20.35 -14.37
N GLY A 318 -7.94 -20.78 -14.80
CA GLY A 318 -8.95 -21.39 -13.93
C GLY A 318 -8.47 -22.69 -13.28
N ASN A 319 -7.57 -23.43 -13.95
CA ASN A 319 -7.12 -24.76 -13.55
C ASN A 319 -5.87 -24.73 -12.65
N ALA A 320 -5.21 -23.58 -12.52
CA ALA A 320 -3.95 -23.44 -11.80
C ALA A 320 -4.05 -23.73 -10.29
N HIS A 321 -5.22 -23.48 -9.69
CA HIS A 321 -5.43 -23.51 -8.24
C HIS A 321 -6.77 -24.14 -7.88
N SER A 322 -6.88 -25.46 -8.02
CA SER A 322 -8.13 -26.22 -7.86
C SER A 322 -8.79 -26.15 -6.48
N GLY A 323 -8.06 -25.72 -5.44
CA GLY A 323 -8.60 -25.52 -4.08
C GLY A 323 -9.39 -24.21 -3.87
N ARG A 324 -9.39 -23.28 -4.83
CA ARG A 324 -9.98 -21.92 -4.67
C ARG A 324 -11.49 -21.82 -4.90
N GLY A 325 -12.18 -22.93 -4.63
CA GLY A 325 -13.60 -23.13 -4.90
C GLY A 325 -13.90 -23.53 -6.35
N ILE A 326 -15.15 -23.87 -6.60
CA ILE A 326 -15.60 -24.38 -7.90
C ILE A 326 -15.68 -23.20 -8.88
N LYS A 327 -14.98 -23.29 -10.00
CA LYS A 327 -15.16 -22.38 -11.13
C LYS A 327 -15.96 -23.11 -12.21
N LYS A 328 -17.14 -22.59 -12.52
CA LYS A 328 -18.01 -23.14 -13.58
C LYS A 328 -17.63 -22.63 -14.98
N TYR A 329 -16.64 -21.74 -15.07
CA TYR A 329 -16.25 -21.02 -16.28
C TYR A 329 -14.75 -20.65 -16.24
N THR A 330 -14.23 -20.14 -17.35
CA THR A 330 -12.84 -19.67 -17.50
C THR A 330 -12.73 -18.17 -17.26
N TYR A 331 -11.61 -17.70 -16.67
CA TYR A 331 -11.34 -16.25 -16.56
C TYR A 331 -11.59 -15.51 -17.89
N PRO A 332 -12.04 -14.23 -17.87
CA PRO A 332 -12.35 -13.48 -19.09
C PRO A 332 -11.14 -13.25 -19.99
N MET A 333 -9.93 -13.39 -19.47
CA MET A 333 -8.68 -13.24 -20.20
C MET A 333 -7.68 -14.32 -19.76
N PRO A 334 -6.78 -14.79 -20.64
CA PRO A 334 -5.75 -15.76 -20.28
C PRO A 334 -4.77 -15.18 -19.26
N ALA A 335 -4.07 -16.03 -18.51
CA ALA A 335 -3.02 -15.58 -17.59
C ALA A 335 -1.92 -14.80 -18.33
N LEU A 336 -1.31 -13.82 -17.65
CA LEU A 336 -0.08 -13.20 -18.14
C LEU A 336 1.07 -14.23 -18.19
N PRO A 337 2.05 -14.05 -19.10
CA PRO A 337 3.18 -14.95 -19.22
C PRO A 337 3.99 -15.07 -17.92
N ARG A 338 4.56 -16.26 -17.68
CA ARG A 338 5.53 -16.44 -16.59
C ARG A 338 6.82 -15.67 -16.89
N THR A 339 7.39 -15.07 -15.85
CA THR A 339 8.74 -14.51 -15.90
C THR A 339 9.80 -15.62 -15.85
N ARG A 340 11.05 -15.28 -16.19
CA ARG A 340 12.20 -16.18 -15.97
C ARG A 340 12.28 -16.69 -14.54
N GLU A 341 12.10 -15.82 -13.56
CA GLU A 341 12.03 -16.18 -12.13
C GLU A 341 10.93 -17.21 -11.89
N ALA A 342 9.72 -16.98 -12.39
CA ALA A 342 8.59 -17.89 -12.17
C ALA A 342 8.80 -19.26 -12.81
N ASN A 343 9.44 -19.35 -13.97
CA ASN A 343 9.81 -20.63 -14.57
C ASN A 343 10.79 -21.42 -13.70
N ARG A 344 11.79 -20.74 -13.12
CA ARG A 344 12.74 -21.36 -12.18
C ARG A 344 12.03 -21.88 -10.92
N LEU A 345 11.12 -21.07 -10.38
CA LEU A 345 10.32 -21.44 -9.21
C LEU A 345 9.35 -22.58 -9.50
N ALA A 346 8.79 -22.67 -10.71
CA ALA A 346 7.97 -23.81 -11.12
C ALA A 346 8.76 -25.12 -11.09
N GLN A 347 9.96 -25.14 -11.66
CA GLN A 347 10.85 -26.31 -11.60
C GLN A 347 11.22 -26.67 -10.15
N ALA A 348 11.44 -25.66 -9.30
CA ALA A 348 11.69 -25.89 -7.88
C ALA A 348 10.48 -26.48 -7.15
N ALA A 349 9.27 -26.01 -7.47
CA ALA A 349 8.04 -26.55 -6.92
C ALA A 349 7.85 -28.01 -7.33
N GLU A 350 8.12 -28.37 -8.59
CA GLU A 350 8.08 -29.76 -9.08
C GLU A 350 9.04 -30.66 -8.30
N LYS A 351 10.30 -30.22 -8.08
CA LYS A 351 11.28 -30.96 -7.26
C LYS A 351 10.82 -31.19 -5.82
N LEU A 352 10.08 -30.23 -5.27
CA LEU A 352 9.53 -30.29 -3.92
C LEU A 352 8.20 -31.04 -3.83
N GLY A 353 7.60 -31.44 -4.97
CA GLY A 353 6.26 -32.01 -5.02
C GLY A 353 5.17 -30.99 -4.64
N TRP A 354 5.38 -29.71 -4.92
CA TRP A 354 4.44 -28.62 -4.65
C TRP A 354 3.62 -28.28 -5.88
N ILE A 355 2.33 -28.01 -5.66
CA ILE A 355 1.47 -27.44 -6.69
C ILE A 355 1.68 -25.93 -6.70
N ALA A 356 2.15 -25.40 -7.82
CA ALA A 356 2.32 -23.97 -8.04
C ALA A 356 1.83 -23.58 -9.44
N GLY A 357 1.20 -22.42 -9.55
CA GLY A 357 0.51 -22.00 -10.76
C GLY A 357 0.48 -20.49 -10.96
N PRO A 358 0.07 -20.02 -12.15
CA PRO A 358 -0.04 -18.60 -12.46
C PRO A 358 -0.96 -17.84 -11.51
N VAL A 359 -0.71 -16.55 -11.35
CA VAL A 359 -1.45 -15.66 -10.46
C VAL A 359 -2.57 -14.95 -11.24
N PRO A 360 -3.83 -14.99 -10.78
CA PRO A 360 -4.91 -14.23 -11.38
C PRO A 360 -4.75 -12.74 -11.05
N LEU A 361 -4.90 -11.89 -12.06
CA LEU A 361 -4.62 -10.47 -11.98
C LEU A 361 -5.76 -9.64 -12.58
N LEU A 362 -6.15 -8.58 -11.89
CA LEU A 362 -7.00 -7.50 -12.38
C LEU A 362 -6.19 -6.62 -13.36
N ILE A 363 -5.67 -7.25 -14.41
CA ILE A 363 -4.85 -6.64 -15.46
C ILE A 363 -5.27 -7.25 -16.80
N ASN A 364 -5.48 -6.40 -17.80
CA ASN A 364 -5.75 -6.81 -19.17
C ASN A 364 -4.52 -7.52 -19.77
N SER A 365 -4.61 -8.84 -19.99
CA SER A 365 -3.56 -9.60 -20.70
C SER A 365 -3.73 -9.56 -22.23
N VAL A 366 -4.93 -9.22 -22.68
CA VAL A 366 -5.31 -8.91 -24.05
C VAL A 366 -6.12 -7.62 -24.04
N GLU A 367 -6.30 -6.98 -25.21
CA GLU A 367 -7.19 -5.83 -25.31
C GLU A 367 -8.62 -6.20 -24.86
N ARG A 368 -9.21 -5.36 -24.00
CA ARG A 368 -10.54 -5.60 -23.44
C ARG A 368 -11.16 -4.29 -22.97
N ASP A 369 -12.46 -4.13 -23.18
CA ASP A 369 -13.26 -2.98 -22.74
C ASP A 369 -12.66 -1.65 -23.22
N ASN A 370 -12.23 -1.62 -24.49
CA ASN A 370 -11.54 -0.50 -25.15
C ASN A 370 -10.26 -0.04 -24.43
N ARG A 371 -9.61 -0.94 -23.69
CA ARG A 371 -8.34 -0.70 -23.02
C ARG A 371 -7.31 -1.71 -23.44
N GLN A 372 -6.10 -1.20 -23.69
CA GLN A 372 -4.97 -1.95 -24.20
C GLN A 372 -4.56 -3.12 -23.28
N ALA A 373 -3.89 -4.10 -23.86
CA ALA A 373 -3.19 -5.14 -23.11
C ALA A 373 -2.04 -4.56 -22.27
N CYS A 374 -1.58 -5.31 -21.27
CA CYS A 374 -0.49 -4.89 -20.40
C CYS A 374 0.83 -4.67 -21.16
N GLY A 375 1.37 -3.45 -21.07
CA GLY A 375 2.69 -3.11 -21.61
C GLY A 375 3.88 -3.62 -20.79
N GLN A 376 3.65 -4.42 -19.73
CA GLN A 376 4.69 -5.03 -18.88
C GLN A 376 5.70 -4.04 -18.26
N CYS A 377 5.24 -2.88 -17.80
CA CYS A 377 6.10 -1.75 -17.41
C CYS A 377 6.95 -1.90 -16.13
N GLY A 378 6.74 -2.96 -15.35
CA GLY A 378 7.43 -3.17 -14.06
C GLY A 378 7.02 -2.20 -12.94
N GLN A 379 6.02 -1.34 -13.14
CA GLN A 379 5.62 -0.28 -12.18
C GLN A 379 4.17 -0.44 -11.72
N CYS A 380 3.75 -1.65 -11.35
CA CYS A 380 2.38 -1.87 -10.90
C CYS A 380 2.11 -1.27 -9.51
N VAL A 381 2.98 -1.54 -8.52
CA VAL A 381 2.70 -1.21 -7.13
C VAL A 381 3.19 0.19 -6.77
N GLY A 382 2.27 0.99 -6.23
CA GLY A 382 2.46 2.38 -5.82
C GLY A 382 2.41 3.39 -6.97
N PHE A 383 2.08 2.97 -8.20
CA PHE A 383 1.97 3.85 -9.37
C PHE A 383 0.67 3.61 -10.14
N ALA A 384 0.20 4.66 -10.83
CA ALA A 384 -0.84 4.50 -11.86
C ALA A 384 -0.27 3.74 -13.07
N CYS A 385 -1.12 3.03 -13.80
CA CYS A 385 -0.69 2.20 -14.93
C CYS A 385 -0.55 3.06 -16.20
N PRO A 386 0.63 3.08 -16.87
CA PRO A 386 0.84 3.91 -18.07
C PRO A 386 -0.02 3.50 -19.27
N THR A 387 -0.41 2.22 -19.34
CA THR A 387 -1.22 1.66 -20.43
C THR A 387 -2.70 1.58 -20.10
N ASN A 388 -3.12 2.09 -18.94
CA ASN A 388 -4.49 1.96 -18.42
C ASN A 388 -5.03 0.50 -18.38
N SER A 389 -4.12 -0.48 -18.37
CA SER A 389 -4.45 -1.91 -18.46
C SER A 389 -4.68 -2.55 -17.09
N LYS A 390 -4.24 -1.90 -16.01
CA LYS A 390 -4.48 -2.32 -14.62
C LYS A 390 -5.90 -1.90 -14.23
N ASN A 391 -6.76 -2.88 -13.97
CA ASN A 391 -8.17 -2.65 -13.69
C ASN A 391 -8.33 -2.09 -12.28
N GLY A 392 -9.26 -1.16 -12.08
CA GLY A 392 -9.56 -0.57 -10.79
C GLY A 392 -10.84 0.24 -10.86
N GLY A 393 -11.30 0.79 -9.74
CA GLY A 393 -12.59 1.49 -9.68
C GLY A 393 -12.71 2.64 -10.67
N HIS A 394 -11.61 3.36 -10.88
CA HIS A 394 -11.50 4.54 -11.74
C HIS A 394 -11.65 4.29 -13.25
N ASN A 395 -11.30 3.09 -13.75
CA ASN A 395 -11.32 2.76 -15.17
C ASN A 395 -12.24 1.58 -15.51
N THR A 396 -13.06 1.14 -14.56
CA THR A 396 -14.07 0.09 -14.74
C THR A 396 -15.45 0.57 -14.29
N MET A 397 -15.81 0.36 -13.02
CA MET A 397 -17.17 0.58 -12.54
C MET A 397 -17.56 2.06 -12.42
N LEU A 398 -16.63 2.98 -12.10
CA LEU A 398 -16.96 4.42 -12.10
C LEU A 398 -17.20 4.95 -13.51
N VAL A 399 -16.47 4.45 -14.51
CA VAL A 399 -16.71 4.78 -15.92
C VAL A 399 -18.14 4.38 -16.30
N ARG A 400 -18.55 3.17 -15.92
CA ARG A 400 -19.92 2.67 -16.15
C ARG A 400 -20.97 3.49 -15.39
N ALA A 401 -20.74 3.78 -14.12
CA ALA A 401 -21.64 4.58 -13.28
C ALA A 401 -21.91 5.95 -13.91
N ILE A 402 -20.85 6.67 -14.28
CA ILE A 402 -20.95 8.00 -14.89
C ILE A 402 -21.58 7.92 -16.29
N SER A 403 -21.21 6.91 -17.08
CA SER A 403 -21.72 6.73 -18.45
C SER A 403 -23.21 6.38 -18.48
N SER A 404 -23.81 5.90 -17.38
CA SER A 404 -25.26 5.68 -17.29
C SER A 404 -26.06 6.97 -17.29
N GLY A 405 -25.42 8.12 -17.00
CA GLY A 405 -26.07 9.41 -16.82
C GLY A 405 -26.69 9.63 -15.44
N ASN A 406 -26.69 8.62 -14.56
CA ASN A 406 -27.30 8.68 -13.24
C ASN A 406 -26.28 8.75 -12.09
N CYS A 407 -25.01 9.06 -12.38
CA CYS A 407 -23.96 9.18 -11.37
C CYS A 407 -23.21 10.49 -11.49
N GLU A 408 -23.10 11.21 -10.36
CA GLU A 408 -22.22 12.36 -10.21
C GLU A 408 -21.03 12.02 -9.32
N LEU A 409 -19.86 12.58 -9.63
CA LEU A 409 -18.64 12.42 -8.85
C LEU A 409 -18.16 13.77 -8.35
N ILE A 410 -17.89 13.87 -7.05
CA ILE A 410 -17.15 15.00 -6.46
C ILE A 410 -15.89 14.49 -5.77
N ARG A 411 -14.77 15.18 -6.01
CA ARG A 411 -13.46 14.87 -5.43
C ARG A 411 -13.02 15.91 -4.42
N ASP A 412 -11.88 15.69 -3.77
CA ASP A 412 -11.28 16.61 -2.81
C ASP A 412 -12.29 17.09 -1.74
N THR A 413 -13.24 16.22 -1.37
CA THR A 413 -14.37 16.55 -0.50
C THR A 413 -14.45 15.56 0.66
N PHE A 414 -14.41 16.07 1.89
CA PHE A 414 -14.45 15.25 3.10
C PHE A 414 -15.88 15.15 3.65
N VAL A 415 -16.31 13.94 4.02
CA VAL A 415 -17.56 13.73 4.74
C VAL A 415 -17.29 13.79 6.24
N GLU A 416 -17.79 14.83 6.92
CA GLU A 416 -17.58 15.04 8.36
C GLU A 416 -18.46 14.11 9.19
N ARG A 417 -19.71 13.91 8.76
CA ARG A 417 -20.74 13.17 9.51
C ARG A 417 -21.88 12.70 8.61
N ILE A 418 -22.45 11.55 8.95
CA ILE A 418 -23.75 11.08 8.43
C ILE A 418 -24.84 11.56 9.38
N GLU A 419 -25.85 12.26 8.86
CA GLU A 419 -27.02 12.68 9.63
C GLU A 419 -28.02 11.52 9.70
N THR A 420 -28.66 11.35 10.86
CA THR A 420 -29.63 10.26 11.06
C THR A 420 -30.83 10.72 11.87
N GLU A 421 -31.98 10.09 11.63
CA GLU A 421 -33.21 10.31 12.37
C GLU A 421 -33.52 9.07 13.24
N GLY A 422 -33.69 9.29 14.54
CA GLY A 422 -34.08 8.27 15.52
C GLY A 422 -33.13 7.08 15.65
N GLY A 423 -31.90 7.17 15.11
CA GLY A 423 -30.96 6.05 15.03
C GLY A 423 -31.50 4.86 14.21
N LYS A 424 -32.37 5.14 13.23
CA LYS A 424 -32.99 4.12 12.35
C LYS A 424 -32.81 4.41 10.87
N ARG A 425 -32.68 5.68 10.50
CA ARG A 425 -32.60 6.10 9.10
C ARG A 425 -31.51 7.16 8.92
N ALA A 426 -30.60 6.95 7.99
CA ALA A 426 -29.69 7.99 7.52
C ALA A 426 -30.47 8.96 6.62
N THR A 427 -30.28 10.27 6.79
CA THR A 427 -31.03 11.30 6.05
C THR A 427 -30.17 12.08 5.08
N GLY A 428 -28.84 12.00 5.24
CA GLY A 428 -27.88 12.71 4.40
C GLY A 428 -26.49 12.75 5.00
N VAL A 429 -25.63 13.56 4.40
CA VAL A 429 -24.21 13.71 4.78
C VAL A 429 -23.81 15.17 4.87
N HIS A 430 -22.96 15.48 5.84
CA HIS A 430 -22.31 16.78 5.99
C HIS A 430 -20.94 16.74 5.31
N LEU A 431 -20.76 17.63 4.33
CA LEU A 431 -19.57 17.74 3.51
C LEU A 431 -18.76 18.97 3.91
N VAL A 432 -17.44 18.87 3.81
CA VAL A 432 -16.53 20.01 3.87
C VAL A 432 -15.50 19.94 2.75
N GLN A 433 -15.28 21.06 2.09
CA GLN A 433 -14.24 21.24 1.07
C GLN A 433 -13.48 22.55 1.33
N GLU A 434 -12.20 22.58 0.98
CA GLU A 434 -11.43 23.82 0.98
C GLU A 434 -11.38 24.37 -0.45
N ILE A 435 -11.91 25.58 -0.65
CA ILE A 435 -12.02 26.26 -1.94
C ILE A 435 -11.41 27.66 -1.76
N ASP A 436 -10.38 27.98 -2.54
CA ASP A 436 -9.64 29.26 -2.45
C ASP A 436 -9.19 29.63 -1.03
N GLY A 437 -8.75 28.62 -0.26
CA GLY A 437 -8.29 28.76 1.13
C GLY A 437 -9.41 28.95 2.16
N LYS A 438 -10.68 28.89 1.75
CA LYS A 438 -11.86 28.95 2.63
C LYS A 438 -12.47 27.57 2.78
N ARG A 439 -13.00 27.28 3.98
CA ARG A 439 -13.74 26.04 4.24
C ARG A 439 -15.21 26.27 3.96
N GLU A 440 -15.74 25.53 3.01
CA GLU A 440 -17.16 25.50 2.69
C GLU A 440 -17.77 24.22 3.22
N ARG A 441 -18.98 24.34 3.77
CA ARG A 441 -19.75 23.20 4.29
C ARG A 441 -21.10 23.13 3.61
N ARG A 442 -21.54 21.90 3.32
CA ARG A 442 -22.83 21.63 2.70
C ARG A 442 -23.44 20.37 3.24
N TYR A 443 -24.75 20.38 3.44
CA TYR A 443 -25.52 19.18 3.74
C TYR A 443 -26.19 18.69 2.46
N VAL A 444 -26.07 17.38 2.18
CA VAL A 444 -26.70 16.72 1.02
C VAL A 444 -27.61 15.62 1.54
N LYS A 445 -28.90 15.66 1.14
CA LYS A 445 -29.89 14.64 1.51
C LYS A 445 -29.67 13.36 0.70
N ALA A 446 -29.91 12.22 1.34
CA ALA A 446 -29.74 10.91 0.72
C ALA A 446 -30.89 9.98 1.08
N GLY A 447 -31.45 9.29 0.09
CA GLY A 447 -32.41 8.20 0.30
C GLY A 447 -31.77 6.98 0.96
N HIS A 448 -30.54 6.66 0.55
CA HIS A 448 -29.64 5.66 1.13
C HIS A 448 -28.21 6.20 1.23
N VAL A 449 -27.44 5.68 2.18
CA VAL A 449 -26.01 5.99 2.32
C VAL A 449 -25.21 4.70 2.26
N VAL A 450 -24.19 4.65 1.39
CA VAL A 450 -23.24 3.54 1.27
C VAL A 450 -21.86 4.02 1.70
N VAL A 451 -21.32 3.43 2.77
CA VAL A 451 -20.00 3.75 3.30
C VAL A 451 -18.95 2.83 2.67
N ALA A 452 -17.96 3.41 2.00
CA ALA A 452 -16.89 2.69 1.30
C ALA A 452 -15.52 3.41 1.42
N ALA A 453 -15.26 4.03 2.57
CA ALA A 453 -14.08 4.86 2.82
C ALA A 453 -12.80 4.07 3.18
N GLY A 454 -12.88 2.74 3.26
CA GLY A 454 -11.82 1.86 3.72
C GLY A 454 -11.85 1.67 5.24
N ALA A 455 -11.37 0.51 5.71
CA ALA A 455 -11.71 0.02 7.06
C ALA A 455 -11.50 1.03 8.21
N ILE A 456 -10.38 1.75 8.21
CA ILE A 456 -10.10 2.74 9.26
C ILE A 456 -11.04 3.95 9.16
N GLU A 457 -11.22 4.51 7.97
CA GLU A 457 -12.02 5.74 7.80
C GLU A 457 -13.51 5.48 7.85
N SER A 458 -13.98 4.32 7.40
CA SER A 458 -15.38 3.90 7.54
C SER A 458 -15.78 3.79 9.01
N ALA A 459 -14.92 3.19 9.85
CA ALA A 459 -15.14 3.17 11.29
C ALA A 459 -15.05 4.56 11.93
N ARG A 460 -14.05 5.36 11.53
CA ARG A 460 -13.91 6.74 12.00
C ARG A 460 -15.15 7.58 11.67
N LEU A 461 -15.71 7.43 10.48
CA LEU A 461 -16.92 8.16 10.04
C LEU A 461 -18.13 7.79 10.89
N LEU A 462 -18.37 6.49 11.12
CA LEU A 462 -19.49 6.04 11.97
C LEU A 462 -19.33 6.54 13.41
N LEU A 463 -18.12 6.51 13.97
CA LEU A 463 -17.82 7.04 15.30
C LEU A 463 -18.03 8.56 15.39
N ASN A 464 -17.60 9.32 14.39
CA ASN A 464 -17.81 10.77 14.33
C ASN A 464 -19.27 11.17 14.02
N SER A 465 -20.12 10.20 13.68
CA SER A 465 -21.52 10.45 13.36
C SER A 465 -22.47 10.29 14.56
N ALA A 466 -21.94 10.34 15.79
CA ALA A 466 -22.72 10.27 17.02
C ALA A 466 -23.89 11.27 17.04
N ASN A 467 -24.98 10.87 17.70
CA ASN A 467 -26.18 11.67 17.89
C ASN A 467 -26.85 11.30 19.23
N ASP A 468 -27.95 11.97 19.59
CA ASP A 468 -28.63 11.76 20.87
C ASP A 468 -29.11 10.31 21.10
N SER A 469 -29.48 9.58 20.04
CA SER A 469 -29.89 8.17 20.12
C SER A 469 -28.71 7.21 20.20
N GLU A 470 -27.57 7.61 19.65
CA GLU A 470 -26.34 6.82 19.54
C GLU A 470 -25.10 7.68 19.87
N PRO A 471 -24.90 8.01 21.16
CA PRO A 471 -23.90 9.01 21.58
C PRO A 471 -22.45 8.57 21.39
N ASN A 472 -22.22 7.27 21.14
CA ASN A 472 -20.90 6.69 20.93
C ASN A 472 -20.61 6.39 19.44
N GLY A 473 -21.39 6.99 18.53
CA GLY A 473 -21.31 6.75 17.09
C GLY A 473 -22.47 5.88 16.59
N ILE A 474 -22.89 6.11 15.34
CA ILE A 474 -24.00 5.38 14.72
C ILE A 474 -23.60 3.93 14.46
N GLY A 475 -24.54 3.00 14.64
CA GLY A 475 -24.29 1.56 14.54
C GLY A 475 -23.44 1.00 15.70
N ASN A 476 -23.10 1.81 16.70
CA ASN A 476 -22.17 1.45 17.78
C ASN A 476 -22.84 1.14 19.13
N ARG A 477 -24.13 0.76 19.12
CA ARG A 477 -24.92 0.49 20.34
C ARG A 477 -24.28 -0.56 21.26
N TYR A 478 -23.58 -1.53 20.68
CA TYR A 478 -22.88 -2.61 21.39
C TYR A 478 -21.35 -2.42 21.43
N GLY A 479 -20.85 -1.25 21.04
CA GLY A 479 -19.41 -0.94 21.11
C GLY A 479 -18.53 -1.71 20.11
N GLN A 480 -19.12 -2.19 19.00
CA GLN A 480 -18.45 -3.00 17.98
C GLN A 480 -17.75 -2.19 16.89
N VAL A 481 -18.17 -0.95 16.63
CA VAL A 481 -17.56 -0.11 15.59
C VAL A 481 -16.08 0.11 15.89
N GLY A 482 -15.27 -0.16 14.87
CA GLY A 482 -13.82 -0.04 14.90
C GLY A 482 -13.08 -1.26 15.43
N ARG A 483 -13.73 -2.22 16.10
CA ARG A 483 -13.07 -3.43 16.62
C ARG A 483 -12.64 -4.38 15.51
N HIS A 484 -11.71 -5.27 15.82
CA HIS A 484 -11.32 -6.37 14.92
C HIS A 484 -10.60 -5.90 13.66
N LEU A 485 -9.93 -4.75 13.77
CA LEU A 485 -9.03 -4.26 12.75
C LEU A 485 -7.96 -5.33 12.52
N GLN A 486 -7.90 -5.80 11.29
CA GLN A 486 -6.96 -6.83 10.84
C GLN A 486 -6.45 -6.46 9.45
N GLY A 487 -5.29 -6.97 9.10
CA GLY A 487 -4.65 -6.77 7.81
C GLY A 487 -4.10 -8.09 7.32
N HIS A 488 -2.78 -8.15 7.13
CA HIS A 488 -2.06 -9.41 7.13
C HIS A 488 -0.68 -9.24 7.74
N VAL A 489 -0.22 -10.34 8.31
CA VAL A 489 1.18 -10.55 8.53
C VAL A 489 1.84 -11.00 7.23
N TYR A 490 2.96 -10.37 6.88
CA TYR A 490 3.82 -10.77 5.77
C TYR A 490 5.13 -11.31 6.31
N ALA A 491 5.51 -12.51 5.89
CA ALA A 491 6.87 -12.98 5.99
C ALA A 491 7.19 -13.89 4.81
N GLY A 492 8.48 -14.12 4.62
CA GLY A 492 9.01 -14.78 3.44
C GLY A 492 10.52 -14.87 3.51
N ALA A 493 11.15 -14.91 2.35
CA ALA A 493 12.60 -14.93 2.23
C ALA A 493 13.06 -14.27 0.93
N TYR A 494 14.30 -13.79 0.95
CA TYR A 494 15.04 -13.38 -0.23
C TYR A 494 16.09 -14.43 -0.57
N GLY A 495 16.35 -14.61 -1.86
CA GLY A 495 17.41 -15.50 -2.34
C GLY A 495 18.23 -14.83 -3.43
N ILE A 496 19.55 -14.89 -3.33
CA ILE A 496 20.49 -14.42 -4.36
C ILE A 496 20.92 -15.62 -5.21
N PHE A 497 21.01 -15.43 -6.52
CA PHE A 497 21.42 -16.43 -7.51
C PHE A 497 22.75 -16.02 -8.18
N ASP A 498 23.45 -16.99 -8.77
CA ASP A 498 24.67 -16.68 -9.55
C ASP A 498 24.34 -15.99 -10.88
N GLU A 499 23.19 -16.31 -11.48
CA GLU A 499 22.73 -15.77 -12.75
C GLU A 499 21.54 -14.81 -12.60
N ALA A 500 21.33 -13.95 -13.60
CA ALA A 500 20.18 -13.05 -13.65
C ALA A 500 18.87 -13.83 -13.83
N ILE A 501 17.99 -13.72 -12.84
CA ILE A 501 16.66 -14.34 -12.82
C ILE A 501 15.52 -13.34 -13.08
N GLN A 502 15.79 -12.05 -12.91
CA GLN A 502 14.85 -10.96 -13.19
C GLN A 502 15.13 -10.38 -14.58
N GLU A 503 14.05 -9.99 -15.28
CA GLU A 503 14.10 -9.43 -16.63
C GLU A 503 13.60 -7.98 -16.70
N GLY A 504 13.17 -7.42 -15.56
CA GLY A 504 12.60 -6.07 -15.48
C GLY A 504 11.16 -5.93 -16.01
N LEU A 505 10.58 -7.02 -16.53
CA LEU A 505 9.23 -7.03 -17.09
C LEU A 505 8.17 -7.17 -15.99
N GLY A 506 7.19 -6.27 -16.03
CA GLY A 506 6.04 -6.29 -15.14
C GLY A 506 4.95 -7.28 -15.56
N PRO A 507 4.03 -7.65 -14.65
CA PRO A 507 3.91 -7.17 -13.27
C PRO A 507 4.93 -7.77 -12.30
N GLY A 508 5.73 -8.75 -12.72
CA GLY A 508 6.71 -9.46 -11.88
C GLY A 508 6.11 -10.70 -11.23
N VAL A 509 5.08 -10.53 -10.39
CA VAL A 509 4.34 -11.65 -9.80
C VAL A 509 3.66 -12.47 -10.89
N SER A 510 3.97 -13.77 -10.95
CA SER A 510 3.43 -14.68 -11.97
C SER A 510 3.40 -16.15 -11.55
N ILE A 511 3.81 -16.48 -10.33
CA ILE A 511 3.62 -17.82 -9.76
C ILE A 511 3.29 -17.75 -8.26
N ALA A 512 2.37 -18.60 -7.83
CA ALA A 512 2.02 -18.78 -6.43
C ALA A 512 1.77 -20.26 -6.09
N THR A 513 1.88 -20.59 -4.81
CA THR A 513 1.44 -21.86 -4.23
C THR A 513 0.56 -21.62 -3.01
N PHE A 514 -0.44 -22.48 -2.83
CA PHE A 514 -1.34 -22.51 -1.67
C PHE A 514 -1.14 -23.75 -0.80
N ARG A 515 -0.02 -24.48 -0.98
CA ARG A 515 0.25 -25.74 -0.28
C ARG A 515 0.02 -25.66 1.24
N PHE A 516 0.27 -24.51 1.84
CA PHE A 516 0.25 -24.30 3.30
C PHE A 516 -1.05 -23.69 3.81
N GLU A 517 -1.96 -23.30 2.92
CA GLU A 517 -3.28 -22.79 3.28
C GLU A 517 -4.17 -23.97 3.71
N HIS A 518 -4.77 -23.85 4.89
CA HIS A 518 -5.62 -24.83 5.55
C HIS A 518 -5.09 -26.27 5.66
N SER A 519 -3.81 -26.48 5.40
CA SER A 519 -3.18 -27.80 5.43
C SER A 519 -3.14 -28.35 6.86
N SER A 520 -3.49 -29.62 7.02
CA SER A 520 -3.38 -30.33 8.31
C SER A 520 -1.94 -30.68 8.67
N GLU A 521 -1.00 -30.67 7.71
CA GLU A 521 0.40 -31.04 7.91
C GLU A 521 1.20 -29.96 8.66
N THR A 522 0.70 -28.72 8.62
CA THR A 522 1.43 -27.54 9.10
C THR A 522 1.14 -27.22 10.56
N GLY A 523 -0.02 -27.66 11.05
CA GLY A 523 -0.55 -27.32 12.36
C GLY A 523 -0.80 -25.82 12.55
N ILE A 524 -0.83 -24.98 11.50
CA ILE A 524 -1.15 -23.54 11.59
C ILE A 524 -2.63 -23.27 11.32
N ILE A 525 -3.18 -22.18 11.87
CA ILE A 525 -4.56 -21.76 11.64
C ILE A 525 -4.65 -20.90 10.38
N GLY A 526 -5.47 -21.32 9.42
CA GLY A 526 -5.69 -20.62 8.15
C GLY A 526 -4.51 -20.74 7.19
N GLY A 527 -3.35 -20.19 7.55
CA GLY A 527 -2.18 -20.12 6.67
C GLY A 527 -2.33 -19.08 5.57
N GLY A 528 -1.70 -19.32 4.42
CA GLY A 528 -1.73 -18.37 3.32
C GLY A 528 -0.89 -18.81 2.14
N LEU A 529 -0.72 -17.89 1.21
CA LEU A 529 -0.02 -18.13 -0.05
C LEU A 529 1.47 -17.81 0.05
N LEU A 530 2.27 -18.44 -0.81
CA LEU A 530 3.59 -17.94 -1.17
C LEU A 530 3.61 -17.64 -2.67
N ALA A 531 4.09 -16.46 -3.04
CA ALA A 531 4.26 -16.05 -4.42
C ALA A 531 5.62 -15.37 -4.63
N ASN A 532 6.08 -15.35 -5.87
CA ASN A 532 7.13 -14.42 -6.25
C ASN A 532 6.59 -12.98 -6.23
N GLU A 533 7.48 -12.01 -6.06
CA GLU A 533 7.11 -10.61 -5.90
C GLU A 533 7.03 -9.85 -7.24
N PHE A 534 6.36 -8.70 -7.21
CA PHE A 534 6.39 -7.67 -8.23
C PHE A 534 7.80 -7.14 -8.47
N THR A 535 8.00 -6.51 -9.64
CA THR A 535 9.26 -5.83 -9.98
C THR A 535 9.63 -4.82 -8.89
N ARG A 536 10.89 -4.90 -8.44
CA ARG A 536 11.38 -4.13 -7.28
C ARG A 536 12.03 -2.83 -7.72
N LEU A 537 11.71 -1.71 -7.09
CA LEU A 537 12.45 -0.46 -7.32
C LEU A 537 13.90 -0.58 -6.82
N PRO A 538 14.88 0.08 -7.47
CA PRO A 538 16.28 0.09 -7.03
C PRO A 538 16.46 0.49 -5.56
N LEU A 539 15.75 1.53 -5.12
CA LEU A 539 15.79 1.97 -3.73
C LEU A 539 15.21 0.93 -2.76
N VAL A 540 14.11 0.26 -3.14
CA VAL A 540 13.55 -0.84 -2.34
C VAL A 540 14.54 -1.99 -2.24
N HIS A 541 15.32 -2.25 -3.30
CA HIS A 541 16.39 -3.25 -3.26
C HIS A 541 17.45 -2.89 -2.21
N TRP A 542 17.98 -1.67 -2.25
CA TRP A 542 18.98 -1.20 -1.29
C TRP A 542 18.45 -1.22 0.16
N TYR A 543 17.26 -0.70 0.41
CA TYR A 543 16.70 -0.62 1.77
C TYR A 543 16.29 -1.98 2.35
N ARG A 544 15.77 -2.91 1.53
CA ARG A 544 15.06 -4.09 2.05
C ARG A 544 15.53 -5.45 1.54
N ALA A 545 16.25 -5.51 0.42
CA ALA A 545 16.54 -6.76 -0.29
C ALA A 545 18.02 -7.04 -0.50
N LEU A 546 18.93 -6.21 0.00
CA LEU A 546 20.33 -6.59 0.17
C LEU A 546 20.46 -7.59 1.31
N ALA A 547 21.41 -8.52 1.19
CA ALA A 547 21.73 -9.45 2.26
C ALA A 547 22.15 -8.68 3.54
N PRO A 548 21.91 -9.21 4.76
CA PRO A 548 22.25 -8.52 6.00
C PRO A 548 23.72 -8.12 6.13
N ASP A 549 24.62 -8.90 5.54
CA ASP A 549 26.07 -8.73 5.53
C ASP A 549 26.61 -8.00 4.29
N ALA A 550 25.72 -7.57 3.37
CA ALA A 550 26.12 -6.92 2.15
C ALA A 550 26.74 -5.54 2.39
N ALA A 551 27.78 -5.20 1.61
CA ALA A 551 28.31 -3.85 1.58
C ALA A 551 27.25 -2.87 1.04
N ARG A 552 27.14 -1.69 1.66
CA ARG A 552 26.08 -0.69 1.35
C ARG A 552 26.58 0.60 0.69
N TRP A 553 27.89 0.82 0.69
CA TRP A 553 28.53 2.02 0.14
C TRP A 553 29.96 1.71 -0.35
N GLY A 554 30.61 2.69 -0.96
CA GLY A 554 31.93 2.55 -1.56
C GLY A 554 31.90 1.69 -2.82
N PHE A 555 33.09 1.28 -3.30
CA PHE A 555 33.20 0.38 -4.45
C PHE A 555 32.46 -0.94 -4.23
N ALA A 556 32.59 -1.53 -3.05
CA ALA A 556 31.94 -2.80 -2.71
C ALA A 556 30.41 -2.69 -2.69
N GLY A 557 29.84 -1.59 -2.17
CA GLY A 557 28.40 -1.37 -2.18
C GLY A 557 27.84 -1.11 -3.57
N LYS A 558 28.57 -0.37 -4.41
CA LYS A 558 28.20 -0.13 -5.81
C LYS A 558 28.22 -1.42 -6.62
N GLU A 559 29.24 -2.25 -6.44
CA GLU A 559 29.34 -3.57 -7.06
C GLU A 559 28.25 -4.52 -6.55
N THR A 560 27.96 -4.50 -5.25
CA THR A 560 26.86 -5.27 -4.67
C THR A 560 25.55 -4.96 -5.40
N MET A 561 25.18 -3.68 -5.53
CA MET A 561 23.97 -3.28 -6.24
C MET A 561 23.93 -3.80 -7.69
N ARG A 562 25.06 -3.73 -8.40
CA ARG A 562 25.20 -4.23 -9.79
C ARG A 562 25.02 -5.73 -9.89
N GLU A 563 25.64 -6.49 -8.98
CA GLU A 563 25.65 -7.94 -9.02
C GLU A 563 24.34 -8.56 -8.49
N THR A 564 23.65 -7.91 -7.54
CA THR A 564 22.50 -8.52 -6.87
C THR A 564 21.15 -8.10 -7.43
N TYR A 565 21.02 -6.92 -8.04
CA TYR A 565 19.68 -6.37 -8.38
C TYR A 565 18.83 -7.31 -9.26
N LEU A 566 19.37 -7.80 -10.37
CA LEU A 566 18.68 -8.76 -11.25
C LEU A 566 18.79 -10.23 -10.79
N ARG A 567 19.55 -10.49 -9.73
CA ARG A 567 19.85 -11.84 -9.23
C ARG A 567 19.17 -12.14 -7.90
N THR A 568 18.32 -11.25 -7.38
CA THR A 568 17.63 -11.45 -6.10
C THR A 568 16.13 -11.70 -6.30
N SER A 569 15.68 -12.90 -5.92
CA SER A 569 14.26 -13.25 -5.79
C SER A 569 13.73 -12.86 -4.42
N GLN A 570 12.42 -12.63 -4.33
CA GLN A 570 11.70 -12.55 -3.07
C GLN A 570 10.45 -13.42 -3.15
N ILE A 571 10.30 -14.32 -2.19
CA ILE A 571 9.11 -15.14 -2.01
C ILE A 571 8.43 -14.71 -0.72
N GLN A 572 7.16 -14.31 -0.81
CA GLN A 572 6.34 -13.95 0.34
C GLN A 572 4.85 -14.04 -0.01
N GLY A 573 4.00 -13.91 1.00
CA GLY A 573 2.58 -13.70 0.79
C GLY A 573 1.85 -13.28 2.05
N PRO A 574 0.62 -12.79 1.90
CA PRO A 574 -0.27 -12.54 3.02
C PRO A 574 -0.61 -13.84 3.76
N ILE A 575 -0.86 -13.70 5.05
CA ILE A 575 -1.27 -14.79 5.94
C ILE A 575 -2.62 -14.42 6.55
N GLN A 576 -3.47 -15.41 6.76
CA GLN A 576 -4.70 -15.26 7.54
C GLN A 576 -4.34 -14.80 8.95
N GLU A 577 -4.56 -13.52 9.20
CA GLU A 577 -4.37 -12.97 10.54
C GLU A 577 -5.50 -13.43 11.45
N ILE A 578 -5.16 -13.89 12.65
CA ILE A 578 -6.14 -14.20 13.69
C ILE A 578 -6.60 -12.88 14.34
N PRO A 579 -7.87 -12.47 14.17
CA PRO A 579 -8.32 -11.16 14.60
C PRO A 579 -8.46 -11.09 16.12
N THR A 580 -8.23 -9.93 16.72
CA THR A 580 -8.47 -9.67 18.15
C THR A 580 -9.46 -8.50 18.32
N SER A 581 -10.20 -8.44 19.44
CA SER A 581 -11.14 -7.33 19.68
C SER A 581 -10.47 -6.01 20.05
N GLU A 582 -9.21 -6.06 20.45
CA GLU A 582 -8.42 -4.92 20.93
C GLU A 582 -7.59 -4.26 19.82
N SER A 583 -7.34 -4.97 18.72
CA SER A 583 -6.95 -4.34 17.46
C SER A 583 -8.12 -3.55 16.91
N ARG A 584 -8.07 -2.22 17.03
CA ARG A 584 -9.23 -1.38 16.74
C ARG A 584 -8.95 0.08 16.44
N VAL A 585 -9.96 0.71 15.84
CA VAL A 585 -10.11 2.15 15.63
C VAL A 585 -10.95 2.75 16.76
N ARG A 586 -10.50 3.88 17.30
CA ARG A 586 -11.24 4.80 18.16
C ARG A 586 -11.11 6.22 17.61
N LEU A 587 -11.77 7.18 18.25
CA LEU A 587 -11.51 8.60 18.03
C LEU A 587 -10.46 9.09 19.03
N SER A 588 -9.49 9.87 18.57
CA SER A 588 -8.57 10.57 19.46
C SER A 588 -9.34 11.61 20.29
N PRO A 589 -9.15 11.65 21.62
CA PRO A 589 -9.73 12.70 22.45
C PRO A 589 -8.97 14.03 22.35
N THR A 590 -7.73 14.02 21.87
CA THR A 590 -6.82 15.18 21.92
C THR A 590 -6.44 15.73 20.54
N VAL A 591 -6.56 14.91 19.48
CA VAL A 591 -6.09 15.26 18.14
C VAL A 591 -7.25 15.36 17.15
N LYS A 592 -7.24 16.44 16.39
CA LYS A 592 -8.21 16.73 15.32
C LYS A 592 -7.49 16.94 14.00
N ASP A 593 -8.18 16.64 12.91
CA ASP A 593 -7.69 16.93 11.58
C ASP A 593 -7.84 18.43 11.24
N ARG A 594 -7.44 18.79 10.02
CA ARG A 594 -7.56 20.16 9.50
C ARG A 594 -8.97 20.72 9.56
N TYR A 595 -10.02 19.91 9.53
CA TYR A 595 -11.41 20.37 9.54
C TYR A 595 -11.97 20.50 10.96
N GLY A 596 -11.23 20.06 11.98
CA GLY A 596 -11.64 20.07 13.37
C GLY A 596 -12.34 18.78 13.82
N THR A 597 -12.28 17.74 12.98
CA THR A 597 -12.88 16.42 13.24
C THR A 597 -11.89 15.53 13.96
N PRO A 598 -12.28 14.85 15.07
CA PRO A 598 -11.42 13.88 15.74
C PRO A 598 -10.80 12.86 14.79
N VAL A 599 -9.49 12.62 14.93
CA VAL A 599 -8.75 11.68 14.07
C VAL A 599 -8.91 10.24 14.54
N ALA A 600 -8.60 9.27 13.67
CA ALA A 600 -8.51 7.88 14.07
C ALA A 600 -7.36 7.69 15.07
N GLN A 601 -7.68 7.11 16.24
CA GLN A 601 -6.73 6.55 17.19
C GLN A 601 -6.70 5.04 17.00
N LEU A 602 -5.54 4.50 16.65
CA LEU A 602 -5.34 3.08 16.40
C LEU A 602 -4.74 2.40 17.64
N SER A 603 -5.12 1.16 17.90
CA SER A 603 -4.51 0.33 18.97
C SER A 603 -4.47 -1.13 18.57
N GLY A 604 -3.63 -1.90 19.24
CA GLY A 604 -3.59 -3.36 19.16
C GLY A 604 -2.31 -3.89 18.54
N GLY A 605 -2.36 -5.15 18.12
CA GLY A 605 -1.20 -5.89 17.64
C GLY A 605 -1.61 -7.21 17.00
N VAL A 606 -0.60 -7.95 16.57
CA VAL A 606 -0.79 -9.23 15.89
C VAL A 606 -0.89 -10.36 16.91
N HIS A 607 -1.88 -11.22 16.75
CA HIS A 607 -2.05 -12.41 17.60
C HIS A 607 -0.85 -13.39 17.47
N PRO A 608 -0.37 -14.03 18.56
CA PRO A 608 0.79 -14.92 18.53
C PRO A 608 0.70 -16.06 17.50
N GLU A 609 -0.51 -16.60 17.28
CA GLU A 609 -0.73 -17.62 16.26
C GLU A 609 -0.40 -17.12 14.83
N SER A 610 -0.74 -15.87 14.50
CA SER A 610 -0.41 -15.28 13.20
C SER A 610 1.11 -15.15 13.01
N LEU A 611 1.85 -14.83 14.09
CA LEU A 611 3.31 -14.78 14.07
C LEU A 611 3.93 -16.18 13.90
N ARG A 612 3.33 -17.20 14.53
CA ARG A 612 3.75 -18.59 14.36
C ARG A 612 3.54 -19.08 12.92
N ALA A 613 2.37 -18.81 12.34
CA ALA A 613 2.08 -19.08 10.94
C ALA A 613 3.08 -18.38 10.00
N SER A 614 3.38 -17.12 10.29
CA SER A 614 4.35 -16.29 9.57
C SER A 614 5.76 -16.85 9.59
N ALA A 615 6.26 -17.27 10.74
CA ALA A 615 7.57 -17.90 10.84
C ALA A 615 7.65 -19.19 10.01
N MET A 616 6.57 -19.99 10.00
CA MET A 616 6.50 -21.22 9.21
C MET A 616 6.51 -20.90 7.70
N LEU A 617 5.66 -19.98 7.22
CA LEU A 617 5.66 -19.62 5.79
C LEU A 617 7.01 -19.05 5.33
N ALA A 618 7.72 -18.29 6.19
CA ALA A 618 9.07 -17.83 5.89
C ALA A 618 10.07 -18.97 5.73
N GLU A 619 9.96 -20.04 6.52
CA GLU A 619 10.76 -21.26 6.37
C GLU A 619 10.46 -21.97 5.04
N GLN A 620 9.20 -22.01 4.60
CA GLN A 620 8.84 -22.62 3.33
C GLN A 620 9.30 -21.76 2.14
N ALA A 621 9.23 -20.43 2.25
CA ALA A 621 9.80 -19.52 1.26
C ALA A 621 11.31 -19.75 1.09
N GLU A 622 12.03 -19.94 2.20
CA GLU A 622 13.45 -20.29 2.19
C GLU A 622 13.70 -21.64 1.48
N LYS A 623 12.91 -22.69 1.79
CA LYS A 623 13.02 -23.99 1.11
C LYS A 623 12.80 -23.89 -0.40
N TRP A 624 11.83 -23.08 -0.83
CA TRP A 624 11.54 -22.89 -2.25
C TRP A 624 12.71 -22.23 -2.98
N LEU A 625 13.32 -21.20 -2.37
CA LEU A 625 14.49 -20.51 -2.92
C LEU A 625 15.72 -21.41 -3.00
N TRP A 626 15.97 -22.24 -1.98
CA TRP A 626 17.05 -23.23 -2.02
C TRP A 626 16.84 -24.25 -3.14
N ALA A 627 15.62 -24.78 -3.29
CA ALA A 627 15.27 -25.71 -4.37
C ALA A 627 15.37 -25.07 -5.77
N ALA A 628 15.17 -23.75 -5.86
CA ALA A 628 15.38 -22.97 -7.07
C ALA A 628 16.85 -22.74 -7.41
N GLY A 629 17.78 -22.99 -6.49
CA GLY A 629 19.23 -22.84 -6.70
C GLY A 629 19.78 -21.48 -6.28
N ALA A 630 19.19 -20.83 -5.28
CA ALA A 630 19.83 -19.68 -4.65
C ALA A 630 21.18 -20.08 -4.03
N ARG A 631 22.19 -19.21 -4.11
CA ARG A 631 23.49 -19.38 -3.45
C ARG A 631 23.50 -18.86 -2.01
N GLN A 632 22.57 -17.96 -1.69
CA GLN A 632 22.39 -17.37 -0.36
C GLN A 632 20.91 -17.04 -0.17
N VAL A 633 20.37 -17.37 1.00
CA VAL A 633 18.97 -17.09 1.37
C VAL A 633 18.91 -16.48 2.76
N TRP A 634 18.01 -15.51 2.98
CA TRP A 634 17.70 -15.00 4.31
C TRP A 634 16.21 -14.71 4.46
N ARG A 635 15.68 -15.04 5.64
CA ARG A 635 14.26 -14.86 5.97
C ARG A 635 13.94 -13.43 6.38
N THR A 636 12.75 -12.98 6.03
CA THR A 636 12.14 -11.77 6.58
C THR A 636 11.33 -12.14 7.81
N LYS A 637 11.25 -11.21 8.77
CA LYS A 637 10.44 -11.36 9.98
C LYS A 637 9.31 -10.35 9.96
N ALA A 638 8.13 -10.81 10.35
CA ALA A 638 7.02 -9.93 10.60
C ALA A 638 7.26 -9.05 11.83
N GLY A 639 6.75 -7.81 11.79
CA GLY A 639 6.57 -6.99 12.98
C GLY A 639 5.45 -7.52 13.87
N ASN A 640 5.45 -7.09 15.13
CA ASN A 640 4.40 -7.42 16.11
C ASN A 640 3.41 -6.26 16.35
N GLY A 641 3.64 -5.10 15.73
CA GLY A 641 2.73 -3.95 15.77
C GLY A 641 1.40 -4.24 15.08
N LEU A 642 0.47 -3.30 15.19
CA LEU A 642 -0.85 -3.40 14.55
C LEU A 642 -0.72 -3.72 13.05
N SER A 643 -1.59 -4.59 12.57
CA SER A 643 -1.69 -4.95 11.16
C SER A 643 -2.92 -4.27 10.56
N GLY A 644 -2.70 -3.08 9.98
CA GLY A 644 -3.72 -2.37 9.19
C GLY A 644 -3.29 -2.31 7.73
N GLY A 645 -2.15 -1.67 7.45
CA GLY A 645 -1.53 -1.61 6.13
C GLY A 645 -2.49 -1.37 4.95
N GLN A 646 -2.14 -1.94 3.79
CA GLN A 646 -2.91 -1.80 2.55
C GLN A 646 -4.13 -2.75 2.47
N HIS A 647 -4.21 -3.75 3.36
CA HIS A 647 -5.26 -4.77 3.38
C HIS A 647 -6.15 -4.68 4.62
N GLN A 648 -6.28 -3.49 5.21
CA GLN A 648 -7.10 -3.22 6.38
C GLN A 648 -8.55 -3.70 6.21
N SER A 649 -9.08 -4.37 7.22
CA SER A 649 -10.41 -4.98 7.21
C SER A 649 -10.99 -5.17 8.62
N GLY A 650 -12.25 -5.59 8.71
CA GLY A 650 -12.89 -6.08 9.95
C GLY A 650 -13.51 -5.06 10.89
N THR A 651 -13.24 -3.77 10.69
CA THR A 651 -13.68 -2.69 11.60
C THR A 651 -15.19 -2.49 11.70
N LEU A 652 -15.95 -2.97 10.72
CA LEU A 652 -17.42 -2.94 10.67
C LEU A 652 -17.98 -4.33 10.30
N ARG A 653 -17.33 -5.38 10.84
CA ARG A 653 -17.57 -6.77 10.41
C ARG A 653 -19.04 -7.16 10.39
N MET A 654 -19.38 -8.04 9.45
CA MET A 654 -20.72 -8.61 9.34
C MET A 654 -20.97 -9.74 10.34
N GLY A 655 -22.23 -9.91 10.73
CA GLY A 655 -22.68 -11.00 11.59
C GLY A 655 -24.20 -11.04 11.73
N ASN A 656 -24.70 -12.13 12.31
CA ASN A 656 -26.14 -12.29 12.57
C ASN A 656 -26.59 -11.58 13.84
N ASP A 657 -25.68 -11.33 14.78
CA ASP A 657 -25.96 -10.75 16.09
C ASP A 657 -25.34 -9.35 16.22
N PRO A 658 -26.14 -8.28 16.43
CA PRO A 658 -25.63 -6.93 16.61
C PRO A 658 -24.76 -6.75 17.85
N SER A 659 -24.81 -7.68 18.81
CA SER A 659 -23.97 -7.62 20.01
C SER A 659 -22.49 -7.87 19.72
N VAL A 660 -22.18 -8.52 18.59
CA VAL A 660 -20.82 -8.92 18.18
C VAL A 660 -20.45 -8.53 16.74
N SER A 661 -21.33 -7.79 16.05
CA SER A 661 -21.12 -7.33 14.68
C SER A 661 -21.74 -5.96 14.42
N VAL A 662 -21.28 -5.27 13.39
CA VAL A 662 -21.80 -3.93 13.03
C VAL A 662 -22.81 -4.00 11.89
N THR A 663 -22.58 -4.89 10.93
CA THR A 663 -23.45 -5.08 9.78
C THR A 663 -24.13 -6.44 9.82
N ASP A 664 -25.33 -6.51 9.26
CA ASP A 664 -26.03 -7.75 8.99
C ASP A 664 -25.36 -8.51 7.82
N PRO A 665 -25.77 -9.76 7.52
CA PRO A 665 -25.15 -10.55 6.46
C PRO A 665 -25.30 -9.95 5.06
N SER A 666 -26.13 -8.93 4.86
CA SER A 666 -26.31 -8.22 3.58
C SER A 666 -25.38 -7.01 3.43
N GLY A 667 -24.66 -6.62 4.50
CA GLY A 667 -23.80 -5.43 4.54
C GLY A 667 -24.52 -4.16 5.04
N ARG A 668 -25.75 -4.28 5.55
CA ARG A 668 -26.52 -3.17 6.13
C ARG A 668 -26.18 -3.01 7.60
N VAL A 669 -26.03 -1.77 8.09
CA VAL A 669 -25.76 -1.51 9.51
C VAL A 669 -26.95 -1.95 10.37
N HIS A 670 -26.71 -2.69 11.44
CA HIS A 670 -27.77 -3.16 12.32
C HIS A 670 -28.61 -2.01 12.87
N GLY A 671 -29.93 -2.16 12.82
CA GLY A 671 -30.89 -1.15 13.29
C GLY A 671 -31.19 -0.04 12.29
N TYR A 672 -30.50 0.01 11.15
CA TYR A 672 -30.75 0.98 10.09
C TYR A 672 -31.45 0.37 8.88
N ASP A 673 -32.40 1.11 8.31
CA ASP A 673 -33.13 0.67 7.11
C ASP A 673 -32.35 0.94 5.82
N ASN A 674 -31.48 1.96 5.81
CA ASN A 674 -30.91 2.53 4.59
C ASN A 674 -29.42 2.91 4.66
N LEU A 675 -28.69 2.41 5.67
CA LEU A 675 -27.25 2.63 5.85
C LEU A 675 -26.47 1.35 5.58
N TRP A 676 -25.58 1.40 4.60
CA TRP A 676 -24.89 0.22 4.05
C TRP A 676 -23.37 0.40 4.09
N VAL A 677 -22.64 -0.70 4.04
CA VAL A 677 -21.18 -0.71 4.00
C VAL A 677 -20.69 -1.58 2.85
N SER A 678 -19.77 -1.03 2.04
CA SER A 678 -19.25 -1.63 0.81
C SER A 678 -17.73 -1.46 0.71
N ASP A 679 -16.99 -1.95 1.71
CA ASP A 679 -15.53 -2.04 1.70
C ASP A 679 -15.02 -3.18 2.59
N GLY A 680 -13.70 -3.33 2.73
CA GLY A 680 -13.08 -4.40 3.54
C GLY A 680 -13.43 -4.38 5.03
N SER A 681 -14.03 -3.31 5.57
CA SER A 681 -14.46 -3.26 6.98
C SER A 681 -15.47 -4.36 7.33
N VAL A 682 -16.25 -4.86 6.37
CA VAL A 682 -17.27 -5.88 6.63
C VAL A 682 -16.71 -7.30 6.78
N HIS A 683 -15.43 -7.53 6.45
CA HIS A 683 -14.82 -8.86 6.53
C HIS A 683 -14.86 -9.42 7.95
N VAL A 684 -15.21 -10.68 8.13
CA VAL A 684 -15.09 -11.34 9.45
C VAL A 684 -13.65 -11.80 9.68
N THR A 685 -13.06 -12.39 8.65
CA THR A 685 -11.64 -12.77 8.53
C THR A 685 -11.12 -12.27 7.18
N ASN A 686 -9.82 -12.00 7.03
CA ASN A 686 -9.30 -11.39 5.81
C ASN A 686 -8.71 -12.37 4.76
N GLY A 687 -8.79 -13.68 4.98
CA GLY A 687 -8.18 -14.71 4.15
C GLY A 687 -6.64 -14.74 4.23
N GLY A 688 -6.05 -15.80 3.68
CA GLY A 688 -4.60 -15.92 3.43
C GLY A 688 -4.15 -15.31 2.09
N VAL A 689 -4.87 -14.32 1.57
CA VAL A 689 -4.73 -13.76 0.21
C VAL A 689 -5.02 -12.26 0.15
N ASN A 690 -4.66 -11.59 -0.96
CA ASN A 690 -5.08 -10.21 -1.21
C ASN A 690 -6.62 -10.08 -1.26
N PRO A 691 -7.25 -9.16 -0.52
CA PRO A 691 -8.70 -9.17 -0.29
C PRO A 691 -9.55 -8.48 -1.36
N VAL A 692 -8.94 -7.80 -2.35
CA VAL A 692 -9.66 -6.86 -3.22
C VAL A 692 -10.79 -7.49 -4.03
N LEU A 693 -10.60 -8.72 -4.51
CA LEU A 693 -11.65 -9.42 -5.26
C LEU A 693 -12.85 -9.76 -4.37
N THR A 694 -12.61 -10.18 -3.12
CA THR A 694 -13.66 -10.41 -2.12
C THR A 694 -14.40 -9.11 -1.79
N ILE A 695 -13.69 -7.99 -1.67
CA ILE A 695 -14.31 -6.67 -1.46
C ILE A 695 -15.24 -6.32 -2.63
N MET A 696 -14.79 -6.51 -3.87
CA MET A 696 -15.62 -6.25 -5.06
C MET A 696 -16.82 -7.19 -5.14
N ALA A 697 -16.66 -8.49 -4.85
CA ALA A 697 -17.75 -9.45 -4.83
C ALA A 697 -18.81 -9.09 -3.77
N LEU A 698 -18.39 -8.74 -2.56
CA LEU A 698 -19.28 -8.26 -1.52
C LEU A 698 -19.99 -6.97 -1.93
N ALA A 699 -19.30 -6.03 -2.58
CA ALA A 699 -19.89 -4.80 -3.07
C ALA A 699 -21.00 -5.04 -4.11
N PHE A 700 -20.79 -5.96 -5.06
CA PHE A 700 -21.85 -6.36 -6.00
C PHE A 700 -23.07 -6.93 -5.26
N ARG A 701 -22.83 -7.81 -4.29
CA ARG A 701 -23.89 -8.43 -3.49
C ARG A 701 -24.66 -7.41 -2.65
N THR A 702 -23.96 -6.51 -1.96
CA THR A 702 -24.56 -5.44 -1.15
C THR A 702 -25.39 -4.50 -2.01
N ALA A 703 -24.86 -4.05 -3.14
CA ALA A 703 -25.58 -3.14 -4.04
C ALA A 703 -26.83 -3.80 -4.64
N GLU A 704 -26.76 -5.07 -5.02
CA GLU A 704 -27.94 -5.80 -5.51
C GLU A 704 -29.01 -5.98 -4.42
N ASN A 705 -28.60 -6.24 -3.17
CA ASN A 705 -29.54 -6.28 -2.04
C ASN A 705 -30.20 -4.92 -1.78
N LEU A 706 -29.46 -3.82 -1.95
CA LEU A 706 -30.00 -2.47 -1.85
C LEU A 706 -31.08 -2.24 -2.92
N VAL A 707 -30.78 -2.53 -4.20
CA VAL A 707 -31.74 -2.39 -5.31
C VAL A 707 -33.01 -3.22 -5.08
N LYS A 708 -32.89 -4.42 -4.50
CA LYS A 708 -34.06 -5.27 -4.19
C LYS A 708 -34.97 -4.71 -3.09
N GLN A 709 -34.49 -3.78 -2.26
CA GLN A 709 -35.24 -3.22 -1.13
C GLN A 709 -36.07 -1.98 -1.48
N GLY A 710 -35.95 -1.42 -2.68
CA GLY A 710 -36.73 -0.27 -3.12
C GLY A 710 -36.23 0.32 -4.42
#